data_AF-A0A8J6HDY5-F1
#
_entry.id   AF-A0A8J6HDY5-F1
#
_cell.length_a   1.000
_cell.length_b   1.000
_cell.length_c   1.000
_cell.angle_alpha   90.00
_cell.angle_beta   90.00
_cell.angle_gamma   90.00
#
_symmetry.space_group_name_H-M   'P 1'
#
loop_
_entity.id
_entity.type
_entity.pdbx_description
1 polymer ?
#
loop_
_entity_poly.entity_id
_entity_poly.type
_entity_poly.pdbx_seq_one_letter_code
_entity_poly.pdbx_strand_id
1 'polypeptide(L)'
;MSSELGDNSLPNIIANLLEQGHTLNALTLFTDNKNSDEVLNNSWDLVPVVAHYLTQECESSEIEVFKCCQKLMDILAEQSKPEEVLLQFIEEIETAKDDVKFLTLLKPLEKVLLRVPDKRITSLAWCFNAVTSYLDKIETPEDLGYVGEERLLLDSNDIVTRITYVYGELLPFCDTFVVELTNMSDTSSVPERRQILRKFLVDLCGKPLAYLDMDEYKNTKPKARIIAEKLVESFFSFSCDPFCYLEIESGSDGSDLIKPNDVSLGVIYYLILYKEICVKSVPKVYSPVYLLHNCLPLVNKLLTQEGEFVVEKGVHLAWALLRSVDHLELSYLLLDSKHHGTFCKILSSVVVHNQSQDIRKKCLQILQTYMWSFEHQGRYLVILNLMRHVRHSGLKGNIITQYKEMLTRELPNAQHLSEFYSGRKFFDLLEEFTRLEQKEETDLVDESDRIVSTLNLLRFVLLADKRGDTCIDWYVDVLEEGYFWEVKTGIEMSKEHYRLKIKEVAEGGGEDKCAMSVTVSGRSLVEMGPESKIEILNLSLTTLDVIDSLLSRVKECIIDRRTMAVLVRFLAELRMYFPSLFPDTYAAWTACRAASTQSTQSECYEDDIKDKILAASLPFVVELGWSRKALGAGAQAAGYPGVTHGLFPRGGADLVHYFQRTSNLQLVEVLKELEKAQRDAPIPPAQFVERALQSRLRMIVPYLSRWPQAIAIMSLPPNVPNALATILAAVDDICHYAGDRSVDFNWYARRLGVAGVYKATELYLIQDSSPEHEATWKFLNKRLAEAVQIHEILCKTDLGSIGPQDAVTSAFVTARNILGLNWSR
;
A
#
# COMPACT_ATOMS: atom_id res chain seq x y z
N MET A 1 11.06 -92.99 -19.28
CA MET A 1 10.08 -92.22 -18.47
C MET A 1 10.87 -91.10 -17.79
N SER A 2 11.38 -90.03 -18.41
CA SER A 2 10.97 -89.20 -19.56
C SER A 2 9.67 -88.43 -19.35
N SER A 3 9.69 -87.48 -18.40
CA SER A 3 8.90 -86.23 -18.36
C SER A 3 9.43 -85.37 -17.18
N GLU A 4 9.45 -84.04 -17.34
CA GLU A 4 9.94 -83.00 -16.39
C GLU A 4 11.41 -82.56 -16.56
N LEU A 5 11.71 -82.00 -17.74
CA LEU A 5 12.81 -81.05 -17.94
C LEU A 5 12.15 -79.76 -18.44
N GLY A 6 11.75 -78.89 -17.51
CA GLY A 6 11.34 -77.51 -17.78
C GLY A 6 12.42 -76.58 -17.22
N ASP A 7 13.08 -75.83 -18.11
CA ASP A 7 14.01 -74.70 -17.89
C ASP A 7 14.91 -74.69 -16.64
N ASN A 8 16.06 -75.36 -16.76
CA ASN A 8 17.22 -75.29 -15.85
C ASN A 8 17.98 -73.94 -15.97
N SER A 9 17.35 -72.81 -15.69
CA SER A 9 18.07 -71.54 -15.52
C SER A 9 18.27 -71.24 -14.03
N LEU A 10 19.47 -70.80 -13.65
CA LEU A 10 19.81 -70.43 -12.26
C LEU A 10 18.79 -69.47 -11.61
N PRO A 11 18.22 -68.46 -12.30
CA PRO A 11 17.18 -67.59 -11.75
C PRO A 11 15.92 -68.35 -11.33
N ASN A 12 15.45 -69.34 -12.12
CA ASN A 12 14.26 -70.13 -11.80
C ASN A 12 14.47 -71.03 -10.59
N ILE A 13 15.69 -71.59 -10.44
CA ILE A 13 16.05 -72.40 -9.27
C ILE A 13 16.07 -71.53 -8.01
N ILE A 14 16.63 -70.32 -8.10
CA ILE A 14 16.65 -69.37 -6.98
C ILE A 14 15.24 -68.91 -6.62
N ALA A 15 14.40 -68.59 -7.60
CA ALA A 15 13.00 -68.22 -7.37
C ALA A 15 12.26 -69.33 -6.58
N ASN A 16 12.36 -70.59 -7.03
CA ASN A 16 11.74 -71.73 -6.36
C ASN A 16 12.28 -71.97 -4.94
N LEU A 17 13.58 -71.75 -4.71
CA LEU A 17 14.19 -71.91 -3.38
C LEU A 17 13.78 -70.80 -2.41
N LEU A 18 13.62 -69.57 -2.90
CA LEU A 18 13.13 -68.45 -2.12
C LEU A 18 11.65 -68.60 -1.79
N GLU A 19 10.81 -69.05 -2.74
CA GLU A 19 9.39 -69.40 -2.49
C GLU A 19 9.22 -70.49 -1.42
N GLN A 20 10.15 -71.44 -1.36
CA GLN A 20 10.13 -72.54 -0.39
C GLN A 20 10.80 -72.20 0.95
N GLY A 21 11.35 -70.99 1.11
CA GLY A 21 12.05 -70.55 2.33
C GLY A 21 13.40 -71.22 2.58
N HIS A 22 14.00 -71.85 1.57
CA HIS A 22 15.29 -72.57 1.67
C HIS A 22 16.50 -71.62 1.53
N THR A 23 16.64 -70.69 2.49
CA THR A 23 17.64 -69.59 2.47
C THR A 23 19.10 -70.05 2.44
N LEU A 24 19.45 -71.10 3.19
CA LEU A 24 20.82 -71.64 3.21
C LEU A 24 21.25 -72.20 1.85
N ASN A 25 20.34 -72.90 1.16
CA ASN A 25 20.62 -73.49 -0.14
C ASN A 25 20.80 -72.39 -1.20
N ALA A 26 19.94 -71.37 -1.18
CA ALA A 26 20.06 -70.20 -2.06
C ALA A 26 21.42 -69.49 -1.87
N LEU A 27 21.86 -69.25 -0.64
CA LEU A 27 23.17 -68.65 -0.36
C LEU A 27 24.33 -69.52 -0.85
N THR A 28 24.28 -70.84 -0.63
CA THR A 28 25.36 -71.73 -1.07
C THR A 28 25.55 -71.71 -2.58
N LEU A 29 24.47 -71.56 -3.36
CA LEU A 29 24.51 -71.51 -4.82
C LEU A 29 25.24 -70.29 -5.37
N PHE A 30 25.18 -69.15 -4.66
CA PHE A 30 25.92 -67.94 -5.01
C PHE A 30 27.39 -67.98 -4.56
N THR A 31 27.70 -68.76 -3.53
CA THR A 31 29.09 -68.92 -3.03
C THR A 31 29.86 -70.07 -3.68
N ASP A 32 29.20 -70.94 -4.44
CA ASP A 32 29.87 -72.05 -5.13
C ASP A 32 30.60 -71.53 -6.38
N ASN A 33 31.90 -71.80 -6.46
CA ASN A 33 32.78 -71.41 -7.57
C ASN A 33 32.31 -71.95 -8.94
N LYS A 34 31.42 -72.94 -8.97
CA LYS A 34 30.87 -73.48 -10.23
C LYS A 34 29.87 -72.54 -10.91
N ASN A 35 29.15 -71.72 -10.13
CA ASN A 35 28.11 -70.85 -10.65
C ASN A 35 28.59 -69.39 -10.80
N SER A 36 29.88 -69.11 -10.53
CA SER A 36 30.44 -67.76 -10.58
C SER A 36 30.29 -67.11 -11.96
N ASP A 37 30.41 -67.89 -13.04
CA ASP A 37 30.24 -67.38 -14.41
C ASP A 37 28.78 -67.03 -14.73
N GLU A 38 27.81 -67.74 -14.14
CA GLU A 38 26.38 -67.42 -14.30
C GLU A 38 26.00 -66.20 -13.46
N VAL A 39 26.49 -66.09 -12.23
CA VAL A 39 26.30 -64.91 -11.37
C VAL A 39 26.97 -63.66 -11.99
N LEU A 40 28.11 -63.83 -12.67
CA LEU A 40 28.81 -62.74 -13.34
C LEU A 40 28.02 -62.18 -14.54
N ASN A 41 27.38 -63.05 -15.33
CA ASN A 41 26.79 -62.70 -16.64
C ASN A 41 25.26 -62.56 -16.65
N ASN A 42 24.52 -63.14 -15.69
CA ASN A 42 23.05 -63.13 -15.67
C ASN A 42 22.46 -62.16 -14.63
N SER A 43 23.11 -61.01 -14.42
CA SER A 43 22.63 -60.00 -13.47
C SER A 43 21.23 -59.46 -13.80
N TRP A 44 20.89 -59.39 -15.10
CA TRP A 44 19.58 -58.95 -15.61
C TRP A 44 18.40 -59.79 -15.10
N ASP A 45 18.57 -61.11 -14.96
CA ASP A 45 17.49 -62.00 -14.53
C ASP A 45 17.53 -62.27 -13.02
N LEU A 46 18.70 -62.22 -12.41
CA LEU A 46 18.88 -62.53 -10.98
C LEU A 46 18.44 -61.38 -10.07
N VAL A 47 18.71 -60.13 -10.45
CA VAL A 47 18.40 -58.95 -9.64
C VAL A 47 16.89 -58.81 -9.41
N PRO A 48 16.01 -58.85 -10.43
CA PRO A 48 14.56 -58.73 -10.23
C PRO A 48 13.98 -59.85 -9.37
N VAL A 49 14.48 -61.09 -9.53
CA VAL A 49 14.04 -62.25 -8.74
C VAL A 49 14.34 -62.08 -7.26
N VAL A 50 15.55 -61.62 -6.91
CA VAL A 50 15.92 -61.38 -5.51
C VAL A 50 15.22 -60.12 -4.97
N ALA A 51 15.10 -59.08 -5.79
CA ALA A 51 14.46 -57.82 -5.43
C ALA A 51 12.95 -57.95 -5.20
N HIS A 52 12.30 -58.98 -5.76
CA HIS A 52 10.88 -59.29 -5.53
C HIS A 52 10.56 -59.51 -4.05
N TYR A 53 11.50 -60.10 -3.29
CA TYR A 53 11.35 -60.40 -1.87
C TYR A 53 11.86 -59.30 -0.94
N LEU A 54 12.35 -58.18 -1.48
CA LEU A 54 12.80 -57.02 -0.70
C LEU A 54 11.65 -56.04 -0.47
N THR A 55 10.50 -56.52 -0.02
CA THR A 55 9.31 -55.69 0.26
C THR A 55 9.03 -55.61 1.75
N GLN A 56 8.24 -54.61 2.16
CA GLN A 56 7.84 -54.46 3.56
C GLN A 56 7.01 -55.68 4.03
N GLU A 57 6.20 -56.25 3.14
CA GLU A 57 5.44 -57.47 3.42
C GLU A 57 6.36 -58.63 3.81
N CYS A 58 7.41 -58.89 3.02
CA CYS A 58 8.35 -59.98 3.28
C CYS A 58 9.19 -59.76 4.55
N GLU A 59 9.58 -58.51 4.85
CA GLU A 59 10.28 -58.21 6.10
C GLU A 59 9.43 -58.58 7.34
N SER A 60 8.11 -58.37 7.25
CA SER A 60 7.17 -58.67 8.34
C SER A 60 6.78 -60.14 8.44
N SER A 61 6.65 -60.85 7.31
CA SER A 61 6.19 -62.24 7.28
C SER A 61 7.34 -63.26 7.33
N GLU A 62 8.42 -63.03 6.59
CA GLU A 62 9.50 -63.99 6.34
C GLU A 62 10.89 -63.34 6.46
N ILE A 63 11.20 -62.87 7.67
CA ILE A 63 12.43 -62.11 7.96
C ILE A 63 13.74 -62.81 7.56
N GLU A 64 13.76 -64.15 7.58
CA GLU A 64 14.95 -64.93 7.19
C GLU A 64 15.16 -64.94 5.67
N VAL A 65 14.07 -64.98 4.89
CA VAL A 65 14.12 -64.85 3.42
C VAL A 65 14.56 -63.44 3.06
N PHE A 66 14.00 -62.43 3.73
CA PHE A 66 14.40 -61.03 3.54
C PHE A 66 15.90 -60.80 3.80
N LYS A 67 16.42 -61.26 4.96
CA LYS A 67 17.87 -61.18 5.28
C LYS A 67 18.74 -61.96 4.31
N CYS A 68 18.25 -63.10 3.82
CA CYS A 68 18.93 -63.87 2.79
C CYS A 68 19.03 -63.05 1.50
N CYS A 69 17.93 -62.47 1.03
CA CYS A 69 17.91 -61.62 -0.15
C CYS A 69 18.80 -60.39 -0.02
N GLN A 70 18.86 -59.73 1.14
CA GLN A 70 19.83 -58.65 1.39
C GLN A 70 21.28 -59.09 1.16
N LYS A 71 21.66 -60.25 1.72
CA LYS A 71 23.00 -60.82 1.51
C LYS A 71 23.26 -61.23 0.07
N LEU A 72 22.25 -61.76 -0.61
CA LEU A 72 22.35 -62.11 -2.04
C LEU A 72 22.57 -60.87 -2.90
N MET A 73 21.88 -59.75 -2.61
CA MET A 73 22.12 -58.48 -3.29
C MET A 73 23.52 -57.93 -3.04
N ASP A 74 24.03 -58.05 -1.82
CA ASP A 74 25.44 -57.72 -1.51
C ASP A 74 26.42 -58.55 -2.33
N ILE A 75 26.18 -59.85 -2.48
CA ILE A 75 27.02 -60.74 -3.29
C ILE A 75 26.95 -60.37 -4.78
N LEU A 76 25.75 -60.10 -5.30
CA LEU A 76 25.54 -59.64 -6.68
C LEU A 76 26.29 -58.32 -6.93
N ALA A 77 26.22 -57.37 -5.99
CA ALA A 77 26.95 -56.11 -6.07
C ALA A 77 28.48 -56.30 -6.13
N GLU A 78 29.02 -57.33 -5.49
CA GLU A 78 30.46 -57.61 -5.40
C GLU A 78 30.99 -58.47 -6.56
N GLN A 79 30.19 -59.39 -7.10
CA GLN A 79 30.66 -60.41 -8.05
C GLN A 79 30.26 -60.12 -9.50
N SER A 80 29.12 -59.48 -9.73
CA SER A 80 28.58 -59.29 -11.08
C SER A 80 29.24 -58.12 -11.83
N LYS A 81 29.02 -58.04 -13.16
CA LYS A 81 29.54 -56.95 -14.00
C LYS A 81 28.93 -55.60 -13.58
N PRO A 82 29.75 -54.57 -13.31
CA PRO A 82 29.28 -53.37 -12.65
C PRO A 82 28.37 -52.51 -13.54
N GLU A 83 28.56 -52.47 -14.88
CA GLU A 83 27.70 -51.68 -15.77
C GLU A 83 26.28 -52.26 -15.89
N GLU A 84 26.14 -53.59 -15.95
CA GLU A 84 24.84 -54.27 -16.09
C GLU A 84 24.03 -54.23 -14.80
N VAL A 85 24.66 -54.57 -13.67
CA VAL A 85 24.01 -54.60 -12.34
C VAL A 85 23.58 -53.21 -11.90
N LEU A 86 24.38 -52.18 -12.22
CA LEU A 86 24.05 -50.80 -11.89
C LEU A 86 22.73 -50.37 -12.53
N LEU A 87 22.54 -50.65 -13.83
CA LEU A 87 21.32 -50.29 -14.54
C LEU A 87 20.11 -50.99 -13.92
N GLN A 88 20.26 -52.25 -13.53
CA GLN A 88 19.20 -53.02 -12.86
C GLN A 88 18.85 -52.48 -11.48
N PHE A 89 19.85 -52.14 -10.65
CA PHE A 89 19.58 -51.51 -9.36
C PHE A 89 18.93 -50.12 -9.50
N ILE A 90 19.31 -49.35 -10.52
CA ILE A 90 18.68 -48.06 -10.83
C ILE A 90 17.20 -48.26 -11.19
N GLU A 91 16.88 -49.24 -12.05
CA GLU A 91 15.51 -49.57 -12.43
C GLU A 91 14.67 -50.05 -11.23
N GLU A 92 15.21 -50.91 -10.38
CA GLU A 92 14.54 -51.41 -9.18
C GLU A 92 14.30 -50.33 -8.12
N ILE A 93 15.20 -49.34 -8.01
CA ILE A 93 15.01 -48.17 -7.14
C ILE A 93 13.93 -47.25 -7.69
N GLU A 94 13.97 -46.96 -8.99
CA GLU A 94 12.98 -46.09 -9.60
C GLU A 94 11.57 -46.71 -9.51
N THR A 95 11.45 -48.03 -9.63
CA THR A 95 10.18 -48.76 -9.58
C THR A 95 9.78 -49.23 -8.19
N ALA A 96 10.57 -48.93 -7.15
CA ALA A 96 10.29 -49.35 -5.79
C ALA A 96 8.90 -48.88 -5.31
N LYS A 97 8.12 -49.79 -4.73
CA LYS A 97 6.78 -49.51 -4.19
C LYS A 97 6.81 -49.10 -2.71
N ASP A 98 7.77 -49.66 -1.97
CA ASP A 98 7.89 -49.50 -0.52
C ASP A 98 9.24 -48.86 -0.16
N ASP A 99 9.26 -48.12 0.95
CA ASP A 99 10.47 -47.47 1.47
C ASP A 99 11.53 -48.50 1.87
N VAL A 100 11.11 -49.68 2.36
CA VAL A 100 12.01 -50.78 2.74
C VAL A 100 12.83 -51.26 1.53
N LYS A 101 12.16 -51.45 0.38
CA LYS A 101 12.83 -51.86 -0.87
C LYS A 101 13.85 -50.80 -1.29
N PHE A 102 13.41 -49.55 -1.31
CA PHE A 102 14.26 -48.42 -1.68
C PHE A 102 15.51 -48.34 -0.81
N LEU A 103 15.35 -48.31 0.53
CA LEU A 103 16.45 -48.14 1.48
C LEU A 103 17.42 -49.33 1.50
N THR A 104 16.92 -50.55 1.34
CA THR A 104 17.78 -51.75 1.33
C THR A 104 18.67 -51.83 0.10
N LEU A 105 18.20 -51.31 -1.05
CA LEU A 105 18.96 -51.28 -2.30
C LEU A 105 20.07 -50.22 -2.33
N LEU A 106 20.02 -49.20 -1.46
CA LEU A 106 21.04 -48.14 -1.43
C LEU A 106 22.45 -48.67 -1.11
N LYS A 107 22.58 -49.64 -0.20
CA LYS A 107 23.89 -50.20 0.20
C LYS A 107 24.55 -51.05 -0.91
N PRO A 108 23.86 -52.02 -1.53
CA PRO A 108 24.38 -52.71 -2.71
C PRO A 108 24.74 -51.75 -3.85
N LEU A 109 23.90 -50.74 -4.07
CA LEU A 109 24.15 -49.73 -5.10
C LEU A 109 25.40 -48.89 -4.83
N GLU A 110 25.61 -48.47 -3.58
CA GLU A 110 26.84 -47.79 -3.13
C GLU A 110 28.09 -48.59 -3.49
N LYS A 111 28.09 -49.90 -3.17
CA LYS A 111 29.21 -50.80 -3.51
C LYS A 111 29.47 -50.89 -5.01
N VAL A 112 28.43 -51.00 -5.84
CA VAL A 112 28.58 -51.07 -7.30
C VAL A 112 29.14 -49.76 -7.84
N LEU A 113 28.63 -48.61 -7.39
CA LEU A 113 29.08 -47.29 -7.83
C LEU A 113 30.56 -47.01 -7.51
N LEU A 114 31.05 -47.51 -6.37
CA LEU A 114 32.47 -47.43 -6.01
C LEU A 114 33.38 -48.30 -6.90
N ARG A 115 32.84 -49.35 -7.54
CA ARG A 115 33.60 -50.27 -8.42
C ARG A 115 33.72 -49.79 -9.87
N VAL A 116 32.92 -48.82 -10.34
CA VAL A 116 32.89 -48.39 -11.76
C VAL A 116 34.03 -47.38 -12.08
N PRO A 117 35.00 -47.70 -12.98
CA PRO A 117 36.14 -46.82 -13.25
C PRO A 117 35.94 -45.82 -14.41
N ASP A 118 35.32 -46.20 -15.53
CA ASP A 118 35.46 -45.47 -16.81
C ASP A 118 34.27 -44.57 -17.23
N LYS A 119 33.08 -44.70 -16.62
CA LYS A 119 31.86 -43.90 -16.95
C LYS A 119 31.14 -43.33 -15.72
N ARG A 120 31.89 -43.12 -14.65
CA ARG A 120 31.32 -42.84 -13.33
C ARG A 120 30.43 -41.59 -13.27
N ILE A 121 30.69 -40.59 -14.11
CA ILE A 121 29.92 -39.34 -14.19
C ILE A 121 28.46 -39.63 -14.57
N THR A 122 28.25 -40.32 -15.70
CA THR A 122 26.92 -40.67 -16.19
C THR A 122 26.22 -41.65 -15.26
N SER A 123 26.96 -42.63 -14.73
CA SER A 123 26.47 -43.59 -13.73
C SER A 123 25.95 -42.91 -12.46
N LEU A 124 26.70 -41.95 -11.92
CA LEU A 124 26.28 -41.16 -10.76
C LEU A 124 25.05 -40.31 -11.08
N ALA A 125 25.03 -39.64 -12.24
CA ALA A 125 23.88 -38.84 -12.67
C ALA A 125 22.59 -39.67 -12.78
N TRP A 126 22.65 -40.85 -13.42
CA TRP A 126 21.50 -41.76 -13.53
C TRP A 126 21.02 -42.27 -12.18
N CYS A 127 21.96 -42.70 -11.32
CA CYS A 127 21.64 -43.12 -9.96
C CYS A 127 20.94 -42.02 -9.16
N PHE A 128 21.53 -40.82 -9.13
CA PHE A 128 20.99 -39.69 -8.38
C PHE A 128 19.63 -39.25 -8.92
N ASN A 129 19.44 -39.24 -10.24
CA ASN A 129 18.13 -38.96 -10.83
C ASN A 129 17.08 -40.02 -10.47
N ALA A 130 17.44 -41.30 -10.41
CA ALA A 130 16.51 -42.36 -10.01
C ALA A 130 16.12 -42.25 -8.53
N VAL A 131 17.08 -41.91 -7.66
CA VAL A 131 16.80 -41.60 -6.25
C VAL A 131 15.85 -40.40 -6.14
N THR A 132 16.11 -39.31 -6.85
CA THR A 132 15.22 -38.14 -6.86
C THR A 132 13.84 -38.47 -7.43
N SER A 133 13.75 -39.26 -8.50
CA SER A 133 12.50 -39.75 -9.11
C SER A 133 11.66 -40.55 -8.12
N TYR A 134 12.30 -41.37 -7.28
CA TYR A 134 11.63 -42.07 -6.19
C TYR A 134 11.11 -41.09 -5.12
N LEU A 135 11.95 -40.16 -4.66
CA LEU A 135 11.55 -39.17 -3.64
C LEU A 135 10.41 -38.27 -4.10
N ASP A 136 10.36 -37.90 -5.37
CA ASP A 136 9.29 -37.08 -5.96
C ASP A 136 7.91 -37.75 -5.92
N LYS A 137 7.87 -39.09 -5.84
CA LYS A 137 6.63 -39.89 -5.69
C LYS A 137 6.07 -39.84 -4.27
N ILE A 138 6.88 -39.47 -3.27
CA ILE A 138 6.42 -39.36 -1.88
C ILE A 138 5.43 -38.19 -1.76
N GLU A 139 4.31 -38.46 -1.09
CA GLU A 139 3.28 -37.46 -0.83
C GLU A 139 3.81 -36.36 0.10
N THR A 140 3.33 -35.14 -0.13
CA THR A 140 3.65 -33.99 0.73
C THR A 140 2.58 -33.87 1.83
N PRO A 141 2.95 -33.46 3.04
CA PRO A 141 1.98 -33.34 4.13
C PRO A 141 0.90 -32.30 3.82
N GLU A 142 -0.33 -32.59 4.25
CA GLU A 142 -1.43 -31.63 4.21
C GLU A 142 -1.20 -30.51 5.24
N ASP A 143 -1.70 -29.32 4.92
CA ASP A 143 -1.66 -28.21 5.85
C ASP A 143 -2.78 -28.34 6.89
N LEU A 144 -2.38 -28.59 8.14
CA LEU A 144 -3.29 -28.73 9.28
C LEU A 144 -3.59 -27.37 9.96
N GLY A 145 -3.02 -26.27 9.47
CA GLY A 145 -3.30 -24.91 9.98
C GLY A 145 -2.67 -24.60 11.34
N TYR A 146 -1.67 -25.38 11.78
CA TYR A 146 -0.97 -25.13 13.04
C TYR A 146 -0.13 -23.85 13.00
N VAL A 147 -0.21 -23.06 14.08
CA VAL A 147 0.49 -21.77 14.19
C VAL A 147 1.48 -21.80 15.35
N GLY A 148 2.68 -21.26 15.11
CA GLY A 148 3.71 -21.13 16.15
C GLY A 148 4.16 -22.48 16.71
N GLU A 149 4.13 -22.62 18.03
CA GLU A 149 4.66 -23.82 18.72
C GLU A 149 3.89 -25.10 18.41
N GLU A 150 2.63 -25.00 18.00
CA GLU A 150 1.82 -26.14 17.60
C GLU A 150 2.40 -26.84 16.37
N ARG A 151 3.21 -26.15 15.56
CA ARG A 151 3.90 -26.75 14.41
C ARG A 151 4.91 -27.82 14.81
N LEU A 152 5.41 -27.83 16.06
CA LEU A 152 6.23 -28.95 16.56
C LEU A 152 5.47 -30.28 16.58
N LEU A 153 4.14 -30.26 16.60
CA LEU A 153 3.32 -31.48 16.51
C LEU A 153 3.36 -32.12 15.11
N LEU A 154 3.77 -31.37 14.08
CA LEU A 154 3.93 -31.89 12.71
C LEU A 154 4.98 -33.01 12.64
N ASP A 155 5.98 -33.01 13.53
CA ASP A 155 6.97 -34.09 13.62
C ASP A 155 6.36 -35.44 14.02
N SER A 156 5.11 -35.46 14.48
CA SER A 156 4.34 -36.67 14.80
C SER A 156 3.42 -37.12 13.66
N ASN A 157 3.32 -36.35 12.57
CA ASN A 157 2.54 -36.73 11.40
C ASN A 157 3.22 -37.91 10.67
N ASP A 158 2.43 -38.87 10.20
CA ASP A 158 2.94 -40.09 9.57
C ASP A 158 3.77 -39.80 8.31
N ILE A 159 3.32 -38.84 7.48
CA ILE A 159 4.02 -38.45 6.23
C ILE A 159 5.34 -37.75 6.58
N VAL A 160 5.34 -36.84 7.55
CA VAL A 160 6.56 -36.14 7.99
C VAL A 160 7.56 -37.12 8.60
N THR A 161 7.08 -38.07 9.40
CA THR A 161 7.90 -39.13 9.99
C THR A 161 8.51 -40.03 8.91
N ARG A 162 7.71 -40.41 7.91
CA ARG A 162 8.18 -41.17 6.74
C ARG A 162 9.28 -40.44 5.98
N ILE A 163 9.06 -39.17 5.62
CA ILE A 163 10.06 -38.37 4.88
C ILE A 163 11.35 -38.24 5.69
N THR A 164 11.24 -37.89 6.98
CA THR A 164 12.41 -37.69 7.84
C THR A 164 13.19 -38.99 8.07
N TYR A 165 12.51 -40.13 8.14
CA TYR A 165 13.15 -41.46 8.20
C TYR A 165 13.91 -41.79 6.91
N VAL A 166 13.26 -41.67 5.75
CA VAL A 166 13.89 -41.97 4.45
C VAL A 166 15.11 -41.08 4.21
N TYR A 167 15.01 -39.78 4.49
CA TYR A 167 16.16 -38.88 4.39
C TYR A 167 17.25 -39.19 5.42
N GLY A 168 16.87 -39.60 6.63
CA GLY A 168 17.83 -40.00 7.68
C GLY A 168 18.72 -41.16 7.23
N GLU A 169 18.15 -42.15 6.54
CA GLU A 169 18.88 -43.31 6.00
C GLU A 169 19.58 -43.02 4.66
N LEU A 170 19.12 -42.03 3.89
CA LEU A 170 19.76 -41.60 2.65
C LEU A 170 21.04 -40.75 2.89
N LEU A 171 21.10 -40.01 4.01
CA LEU A 171 22.25 -39.16 4.32
C LEU A 171 23.58 -39.94 4.39
N PRO A 172 23.69 -41.10 5.09
CA PRO A 172 24.89 -41.93 5.07
C PRO A 172 25.36 -42.33 3.67
N PHE A 173 24.43 -42.66 2.77
CA PHE A 173 24.73 -42.98 1.38
C PHE A 173 25.38 -41.77 0.66
N CYS A 174 24.87 -40.56 0.90
CA CYS A 174 25.47 -39.34 0.35
C CYS A 174 26.85 -39.06 0.96
N ASP A 175 26.99 -39.24 2.27
CA ASP A 175 28.22 -38.97 3.02
C ASP A 175 29.40 -39.83 2.53
N THR A 176 29.18 -41.07 2.10
CA THR A 176 30.23 -41.90 1.48
C THR A 176 30.87 -41.19 0.29
N PHE A 177 30.07 -40.70 -0.65
CA PHE A 177 30.57 -40.02 -1.84
C PHE A 177 31.16 -38.64 -1.52
N VAL A 178 30.65 -37.99 -0.46
CA VAL A 178 31.21 -36.74 0.05
C VAL A 178 32.62 -36.93 0.57
N VAL A 179 32.81 -37.90 1.47
CA VAL A 179 34.12 -38.20 2.05
C VAL A 179 35.09 -38.66 0.98
N GLU A 180 34.64 -39.47 0.02
CA GLU A 180 35.47 -39.92 -1.09
C GLU A 180 35.98 -38.75 -1.94
N LEU A 181 35.09 -37.89 -2.42
CA LEU A 181 35.45 -36.81 -3.34
C LEU A 181 36.20 -35.66 -2.65
N THR A 182 36.02 -35.47 -1.34
CA THR A 182 36.80 -34.49 -0.56
C THR A 182 38.25 -34.93 -0.37
N ASN A 183 38.51 -36.23 -0.28
CA ASN A 183 39.87 -36.78 -0.09
C ASN A 183 40.65 -36.93 -1.41
N MET A 184 40.00 -36.85 -2.56
CA MET A 184 40.65 -36.99 -3.87
C MET A 184 41.27 -35.66 -4.33
N SER A 185 42.49 -35.72 -4.88
CA SER A 185 43.11 -34.57 -5.56
C SER A 185 42.44 -34.28 -6.91
N ASP A 186 42.46 -33.02 -7.34
CA ASP A 186 41.90 -32.55 -8.62
C ASP A 186 42.56 -33.21 -9.83
N THR A 187 42.05 -34.38 -10.24
CA THR A 187 42.36 -35.02 -11.52
C THR A 187 41.28 -34.66 -12.55
N SER A 188 41.52 -34.94 -13.84
CA SER A 188 40.69 -34.46 -14.96
C SER A 188 39.19 -34.78 -14.90
N SER A 189 38.74 -35.77 -14.12
CA SER A 189 37.32 -36.15 -14.00
C SER A 189 36.67 -35.84 -12.64
N VAL A 190 37.45 -35.48 -11.62
CA VAL A 190 36.94 -35.23 -10.25
C VAL A 190 36.08 -33.96 -10.14
N PRO A 191 36.42 -32.82 -10.80
CA PRO A 191 35.58 -31.62 -10.78
C PRO A 191 34.16 -31.85 -11.27
N GLU A 192 33.98 -32.60 -12.36
CA GLU A 192 32.67 -32.92 -12.94
C GLU A 192 31.84 -33.82 -12.01
N ARG A 193 32.48 -34.80 -11.36
CA ARG A 193 31.83 -35.65 -10.34
C ARG A 193 31.35 -34.83 -9.14
N ARG A 194 32.17 -33.89 -8.67
CA ARG A 194 31.79 -32.95 -7.59
C ARG A 194 30.60 -32.09 -8.01
N GLN A 195 30.53 -31.66 -9.26
CA GLN A 195 29.43 -30.85 -9.77
C GLN A 195 28.10 -31.63 -9.79
N ILE A 196 28.12 -32.89 -10.21
CA ILE A 196 26.94 -33.76 -10.21
C ILE A 196 26.47 -34.04 -8.77
N LEU A 197 27.39 -34.35 -7.85
CA LEU A 197 27.03 -34.58 -6.46
C LEU A 197 26.48 -33.30 -5.80
N ARG A 198 27.06 -32.13 -6.09
CA ARG A 198 26.52 -30.84 -5.63
C ARG A 198 25.10 -30.61 -6.15
N LYS A 199 24.87 -30.87 -7.44
CA LYS A 199 23.52 -30.79 -8.02
C LYS A 199 22.56 -31.70 -7.26
N PHE A 200 22.94 -32.95 -7.03
CA PHE A 200 22.11 -33.91 -6.30
C PHE A 200 21.80 -33.44 -4.87
N LEU A 201 22.79 -32.96 -4.11
CA LEU A 201 22.58 -32.43 -2.77
C LEU A 201 21.62 -31.22 -2.76
N VAL A 202 21.69 -30.38 -3.79
CA VAL A 202 20.74 -29.29 -3.99
C VAL A 202 19.35 -29.86 -4.29
N ASP A 203 19.22 -30.78 -5.23
CA ASP A 203 17.94 -31.37 -5.63
C ASP A 203 17.22 -32.05 -4.46
N LEU A 204 17.95 -32.69 -3.54
CA LEU A 204 17.41 -33.27 -2.30
C LEU A 204 16.74 -32.25 -1.38
N CYS A 205 17.11 -30.97 -1.44
CA CYS A 205 16.45 -29.89 -0.70
C CYS A 205 15.08 -29.50 -1.30
N GLY A 206 14.73 -30.03 -2.47
CA GLY A 206 13.46 -29.87 -3.16
C GLY A 206 12.34 -30.73 -2.57
N LYS A 207 11.43 -31.20 -3.41
CA LYS A 207 10.34 -32.10 -2.97
C LYS A 207 10.94 -33.45 -2.51
N PRO A 208 10.44 -34.05 -1.42
CA PRO A 208 9.38 -33.58 -0.52
C PRO A 208 9.87 -32.69 0.63
N LEU A 209 11.19 -32.62 0.90
CA LEU A 209 11.76 -31.90 2.06
C LEU A 209 11.37 -30.41 2.09
N ALA A 210 11.31 -29.74 0.95
CA ALA A 210 10.89 -28.34 0.80
C ALA A 210 9.50 -28.05 1.40
N TYR A 211 8.62 -29.04 1.44
CA TYR A 211 7.24 -28.92 1.93
C TYR A 211 7.12 -29.16 3.44
N LEU A 212 8.23 -29.42 4.13
CA LEU A 212 8.25 -29.55 5.59
C LEU A 212 8.54 -28.23 6.28
N ASP A 213 8.12 -28.12 7.53
CA ASP A 213 8.49 -27.01 8.39
C ASP A 213 9.98 -27.07 8.77
N MET A 214 10.64 -25.92 8.70
CA MET A 214 12.07 -25.76 8.97
C MET A 214 12.35 -24.59 9.92
N ASP A 215 11.31 -24.04 10.55
CA ASP A 215 11.45 -22.99 11.54
C ASP A 215 11.84 -23.54 12.91
N GLU A 216 12.55 -22.73 13.71
CA GLU A 216 13.01 -23.11 15.05
C GLU A 216 12.09 -22.49 16.11
N TYR A 217 11.61 -23.30 17.05
CA TYR A 217 10.68 -22.88 18.09
C TYR A 217 11.28 -23.16 19.47
N LYS A 218 11.43 -22.13 20.31
CA LYS A 218 11.99 -22.26 21.68
C LYS A 218 13.31 -23.05 21.72
N ASN A 219 14.22 -22.79 20.77
CA ASN A 219 15.50 -23.51 20.60
C ASN A 219 15.35 -25.01 20.27
N THR A 220 14.18 -25.45 19.84
CA THR A 220 13.93 -26.81 19.36
C THR A 220 13.80 -26.76 17.84
N LYS A 221 14.63 -27.53 17.16
CA LYS A 221 14.61 -27.65 15.69
C LYS A 221 13.80 -28.88 15.29
N PRO A 222 12.88 -28.77 14.31
CA PRO A 222 12.17 -29.92 13.77
C PRO A 222 13.15 -30.87 13.07
N LYS A 223 12.79 -32.14 12.94
CA LYS A 223 13.67 -33.15 12.33
C LYS A 223 14.09 -32.79 10.90
N ALA A 224 13.16 -32.24 10.12
CA ALA A 224 13.42 -31.76 8.76
C ALA A 224 14.51 -30.68 8.72
N ARG A 225 14.54 -29.80 9.72
CA ARG A 225 15.56 -28.73 9.83
C ARG A 225 16.96 -29.31 10.06
N ILE A 226 17.08 -30.35 10.88
CA ILE A 226 18.37 -31.01 11.15
C ILE A 226 18.91 -31.68 9.89
N ILE A 227 18.04 -32.33 9.12
CA ILE A 227 18.38 -32.96 7.83
C ILE A 227 18.85 -31.90 6.83
N ALA A 228 18.11 -30.80 6.71
CA ALA A 228 18.46 -29.70 5.83
C ALA A 228 19.81 -29.04 6.20
N GLU A 229 20.10 -28.87 7.49
CA GLU A 229 21.40 -28.37 7.96
C GLU A 229 22.55 -29.29 7.53
N LYS A 230 22.41 -30.61 7.69
CA LYS A 230 23.41 -31.59 7.23
C LYS A 230 23.62 -31.55 5.71
N LEU A 231 22.55 -31.45 4.92
CA LEU A 231 22.67 -31.34 3.46
C LEU A 231 23.44 -30.08 3.05
N VAL A 232 23.18 -28.96 3.71
CA VAL A 232 23.90 -27.69 3.48
C VAL A 232 25.36 -27.80 3.92
N GLU A 233 25.65 -28.42 5.06
CA GLU A 233 27.03 -28.69 5.52
C GLU A 233 27.80 -29.56 4.50
N SER A 234 27.19 -30.65 4.03
CA SER A 234 27.75 -31.51 2.99
C SER A 234 27.95 -30.75 1.68
N PHE A 235 27.04 -29.85 1.29
CA PHE A 235 27.22 -28.98 0.13
C PHE A 235 28.45 -28.06 0.26
N PHE A 236 28.63 -27.39 1.40
CA PHE A 236 29.78 -26.51 1.65
C PHE A 236 31.10 -27.26 1.81
N SER A 237 31.09 -28.57 2.07
CA SER A 237 32.32 -29.37 2.12
C SER A 237 33.08 -29.38 0.79
N PHE A 238 32.38 -29.18 -0.34
CA PHE A 238 32.99 -29.18 -1.67
C PHE A 238 33.13 -27.80 -2.29
N SER A 239 32.26 -26.84 -1.95
CA SER A 239 32.15 -25.55 -2.64
C SER A 239 32.62 -24.39 -1.78
N CYS A 240 33.52 -23.58 -2.34
CA CYS A 240 33.83 -22.26 -1.78
C CYS A 240 32.73 -21.22 -2.07
N ASP A 241 31.95 -21.40 -3.15
CA ASP A 241 30.93 -20.45 -3.58
C ASP A 241 29.55 -21.13 -3.79
N PRO A 242 28.53 -20.80 -2.99
CA PRO A 242 27.18 -21.34 -3.13
C PRO A 242 26.38 -20.72 -4.29
N PHE A 243 26.79 -19.57 -4.82
CA PHE A 243 26.01 -18.80 -5.80
C PHE A 243 26.41 -19.06 -7.25
N CYS A 244 27.30 -20.01 -7.51
CA CYS A 244 27.79 -20.37 -8.84
C CYS A 244 26.67 -20.78 -9.82
N TYR A 245 25.53 -21.24 -9.31
CA TYR A 245 24.37 -21.62 -10.14
C TYR A 245 23.54 -20.43 -10.64
N LEU A 246 23.76 -19.21 -10.12
CA LEU A 246 23.04 -18.01 -10.57
C LEU A 246 23.44 -17.57 -11.99
N GLU A 247 24.66 -17.88 -12.43
CA GLU A 247 25.17 -17.50 -13.76
C GLU A 247 24.76 -18.47 -14.87
N ILE A 248 24.19 -19.64 -14.52
CA ILE A 248 23.87 -20.70 -15.47
C ILE A 248 22.46 -20.48 -16.03
N GLU A 249 22.38 -19.93 -17.25
CA GLU A 249 21.12 -19.79 -17.99
C GLU A 249 20.55 -21.16 -18.40
N SER A 250 19.24 -21.33 -18.19
CA SER A 250 18.51 -22.54 -18.60
C SER A 250 18.42 -22.58 -20.13
N GLY A 251 18.95 -23.63 -20.78
CA GLY A 251 18.83 -23.82 -22.23
C GLY A 251 20.15 -23.79 -23.03
N SER A 252 21.30 -23.77 -22.38
CA SER A 252 22.59 -24.08 -23.05
C SER A 252 22.76 -25.61 -23.18
N ASP A 253 23.37 -26.09 -24.27
CA ASP A 253 23.64 -27.52 -24.49
C ASP A 253 24.41 -28.10 -23.28
N GLY A 254 23.80 -29.06 -22.58
CA GLY A 254 24.36 -29.70 -21.38
C GLY A 254 23.97 -29.07 -20.03
N SER A 255 23.17 -27.99 -20.02
CA SER A 255 22.73 -27.33 -18.77
C SER A 255 21.87 -28.21 -17.87
N ASP A 256 21.07 -29.14 -18.41
CA ASP A 256 20.19 -30.02 -17.62
C ASP A 256 20.95 -31.01 -16.73
N LEU A 257 22.17 -31.40 -17.11
CA LEU A 257 23.02 -32.27 -16.30
C LEU A 257 23.64 -31.53 -15.11
N ILE A 258 23.72 -30.21 -15.19
CA ILE A 258 24.51 -29.38 -14.29
C ILE A 258 23.65 -28.51 -13.38
N LYS A 259 22.57 -27.95 -13.91
CA LYS A 259 21.70 -27.02 -13.19
C LYS A 259 20.70 -27.81 -12.32
N PRO A 260 20.66 -27.56 -11.00
CA PRO A 260 19.65 -28.13 -10.14
C PRO A 260 18.26 -27.52 -10.39
N ASN A 261 17.23 -28.15 -9.83
CA ASN A 261 15.86 -27.63 -9.89
C ASN A 261 15.78 -26.23 -9.23
N ASP A 262 15.11 -25.29 -9.89
CA ASP A 262 14.94 -23.90 -9.43
C ASP A 262 14.29 -23.82 -8.03
N VAL A 263 13.34 -24.72 -7.73
CA VAL A 263 12.70 -24.79 -6.41
C VAL A 263 13.72 -25.18 -5.35
N SER A 264 14.51 -26.22 -5.61
CA SER A 264 15.52 -26.71 -4.68
C SER A 264 16.65 -25.70 -4.45
N LEU A 265 17.09 -25.01 -5.51
CA LEU A 265 18.01 -23.86 -5.42
C LEU A 265 17.44 -22.74 -4.55
N GLY A 266 16.18 -22.39 -4.75
CA GLY A 266 15.48 -21.39 -3.93
C GLY A 266 15.46 -21.77 -2.44
N VAL A 267 15.22 -23.06 -2.13
CA VAL A 267 15.24 -23.56 -0.74
C VAL A 267 16.64 -23.48 -0.13
N ILE A 268 17.69 -23.86 -0.87
CA ILE A 268 19.08 -23.71 -0.37
C ILE A 268 19.40 -22.25 -0.09
N TYR A 269 19.05 -21.32 -0.97
CA TYR A 269 19.30 -19.90 -0.72
C TYR A 269 18.46 -19.34 0.43
N TYR A 270 17.25 -19.85 0.66
CA TYR A 270 16.50 -19.58 1.88
C TYR A 270 17.27 -20.06 3.14
N LEU A 271 17.81 -21.28 3.11
CA LEU A 271 18.58 -21.86 4.22
C LEU A 271 19.87 -21.06 4.51
N ILE A 272 20.54 -20.57 3.47
CA ILE A 272 21.78 -19.80 3.59
C ILE A 272 21.51 -18.34 3.97
N LEU A 273 20.65 -17.64 3.21
CA LEU A 273 20.49 -16.18 3.33
C LEU A 273 19.52 -15.77 4.45
N TYR A 274 18.44 -16.52 4.67
CA TYR A 274 17.46 -16.17 5.70
C TYR A 274 17.74 -16.91 7.01
N LYS A 275 18.02 -18.21 6.94
CA LYS A 275 18.29 -19.03 8.13
C LYS A 275 19.75 -19.02 8.58
N GLU A 276 20.59 -18.30 7.86
CA GLU A 276 21.99 -18.05 8.18
C GLU A 276 22.85 -19.32 8.40
N ILE A 277 22.50 -20.44 7.74
CA ILE A 277 23.30 -21.67 7.82
C ILE A 277 24.59 -21.49 7.03
N CYS A 278 25.73 -21.86 7.63
CA CYS A 278 27.05 -21.81 7.00
C CYS A 278 27.43 -20.45 6.39
N VAL A 279 26.82 -19.34 6.83
CA VAL A 279 27.07 -17.98 6.29
C VAL A 279 28.54 -17.56 6.37
N LYS A 280 29.29 -18.07 7.35
CA LYS A 280 30.73 -17.81 7.50
C LYS A 280 31.56 -18.31 6.32
N SER A 281 31.08 -19.34 5.63
CA SER A 281 31.74 -19.96 4.47
C SER A 281 31.38 -19.28 3.16
N VAL A 282 30.39 -18.37 3.14
CA VAL A 282 29.92 -17.69 1.93
C VAL A 282 30.88 -16.57 1.53
N PRO A 283 31.30 -16.49 0.25
CA PRO A 283 32.15 -15.40 -0.22
C PRO A 283 31.46 -14.04 -0.11
N LYS A 284 32.15 -13.05 0.45
CA LYS A 284 31.65 -11.67 0.59
C LYS A 284 31.86 -10.80 -0.67
N VAL A 285 31.96 -11.44 -1.84
CA VAL A 285 32.31 -10.77 -3.11
C VAL A 285 31.06 -10.26 -3.84
N TYR A 286 29.90 -10.87 -3.58
CA TYR A 286 28.65 -10.54 -4.27
C TYR A 286 28.04 -9.22 -3.79
N SER A 287 27.64 -8.38 -4.74
CA SER A 287 26.81 -7.21 -4.45
C SER A 287 25.40 -7.64 -4.02
N PRO A 288 24.82 -7.05 -2.96
CA PRO A 288 23.44 -7.31 -2.55
C PRO A 288 22.42 -7.11 -3.70
N VAL A 289 22.67 -6.13 -4.57
CA VAL A 289 21.82 -5.85 -5.74
C VAL A 289 21.88 -6.98 -6.77
N TYR A 290 23.07 -7.55 -6.98
CA TYR A 290 23.25 -8.69 -7.87
C TYR A 290 22.52 -9.94 -7.34
N LEU A 291 22.62 -10.20 -6.02
CA LEU A 291 21.90 -11.31 -5.39
C LEU A 291 20.39 -11.11 -5.48
N LEU A 292 19.87 -9.91 -5.20
CA LEU A 292 18.44 -9.61 -5.33
C LEU A 292 17.95 -9.92 -6.75
N HIS A 293 18.65 -9.41 -7.77
CA HIS A 293 18.22 -9.55 -9.16
C HIS A 293 18.19 -11.02 -9.62
N ASN A 294 19.26 -11.76 -9.35
CA ASN A 294 19.41 -13.14 -9.83
C ASN A 294 18.67 -14.19 -8.99
N CYS A 295 18.37 -13.90 -7.73
CA CYS A 295 17.55 -14.78 -6.90
C CYS A 295 16.04 -14.53 -7.08
N LEU A 296 15.61 -13.39 -7.64
CA LEU A 296 14.20 -13.07 -7.85
C LEU A 296 13.42 -14.11 -8.70
N PRO A 297 13.98 -14.70 -9.77
CA PRO A 297 13.33 -15.80 -10.50
C PRO A 297 13.04 -17.02 -9.60
N LEU A 298 13.94 -17.34 -8.67
CA LEU A 298 13.79 -18.47 -7.74
C LEU A 298 12.71 -18.16 -6.70
N VAL A 299 12.69 -16.94 -6.17
CA VAL A 299 11.60 -16.45 -5.31
C VAL A 299 10.25 -16.58 -6.01
N ASN A 300 10.16 -16.15 -7.27
CA ASN A 300 8.94 -16.28 -8.06
C ASN A 300 8.49 -17.74 -8.18
N LYS A 301 9.42 -18.67 -8.41
CA LYS A 301 9.11 -20.10 -8.50
C LYS A 301 8.59 -20.68 -7.18
N LEU A 302 9.19 -20.30 -6.05
CA LEU A 302 8.75 -20.74 -4.71
C LEU A 302 7.34 -20.22 -4.38
N LEU A 303 7.07 -18.95 -4.65
CA LEU A 303 5.77 -18.32 -4.38
C LEU A 303 4.63 -18.88 -5.24
N THR A 304 4.94 -19.56 -6.35
CA THR A 304 3.94 -20.20 -7.23
C THR A 304 3.68 -21.68 -6.92
N GLN A 305 4.41 -22.29 -5.98
CA GLN A 305 4.21 -23.71 -5.66
C GLN A 305 2.91 -23.95 -4.86
N GLU A 306 2.39 -25.16 -4.99
CA GLU A 306 1.21 -25.63 -4.25
C GLU A 306 1.63 -26.14 -2.86
N GLY A 307 1.70 -25.26 -1.87
CA GLY A 307 1.98 -25.66 -0.48
C GLY A 307 2.41 -24.50 0.40
N GLU A 308 1.80 -24.35 1.57
CA GLU A 308 2.01 -23.20 2.45
C GLU A 308 3.49 -23.07 2.89
N PHE A 309 4.13 -24.17 3.28
CA PHE A 309 5.52 -24.16 3.75
C PHE A 309 6.54 -23.78 2.67
N VAL A 310 6.28 -24.09 1.40
CA VAL A 310 7.19 -23.70 0.30
C VAL A 310 7.02 -22.23 -0.05
N VAL A 311 5.76 -21.77 -0.08
CA VAL A 311 5.45 -20.34 -0.26
C VAL A 311 6.07 -19.53 0.89
N GLU A 312 5.96 -19.98 2.14
CA GLU A 312 6.57 -19.32 3.30
C GLU A 312 8.10 -19.17 3.14
N LYS A 313 8.79 -20.20 2.64
CA LYS A 313 10.24 -20.12 2.33
C LYS A 313 10.54 -19.08 1.25
N GLY A 314 9.70 -18.99 0.21
CA GLY A 314 9.80 -17.96 -0.82
C GLY A 314 9.64 -16.54 -0.26
N VAL A 315 8.68 -16.35 0.66
CA VAL A 315 8.44 -15.08 1.36
C VAL A 315 9.65 -14.70 2.22
N HIS A 316 10.17 -15.63 3.01
CA HIS A 316 11.34 -15.40 3.86
C HIS A 316 12.61 -15.11 3.04
N LEU A 317 12.80 -15.78 1.91
CA LEU A 317 13.91 -15.50 0.99
C LEU A 317 13.79 -14.09 0.39
N ALA A 318 12.60 -13.72 -0.10
CA ALA A 318 12.34 -12.38 -0.61
C ALA A 318 12.64 -11.31 0.45
N TRP A 319 12.22 -11.55 1.69
CA TRP A 319 12.51 -10.66 2.81
C TRP A 319 14.00 -10.52 3.09
N ALA A 320 14.76 -11.62 3.12
CA ALA A 320 16.21 -11.58 3.33
C ALA A 320 16.94 -10.77 2.24
N LEU A 321 16.56 -10.99 0.97
CA LEU A 321 17.12 -10.27 -0.16
C LEU A 321 16.82 -8.77 -0.09
N LEU A 322 15.59 -8.37 0.24
CA LEU A 322 15.23 -6.96 0.36
C LEU A 322 15.90 -6.28 1.55
N ARG A 323 15.98 -6.96 2.69
CA ARG A 323 16.70 -6.46 3.86
C ARG A 323 18.19 -6.20 3.56
N SER A 324 18.78 -6.97 2.66
CA SER A 324 20.17 -6.77 2.23
C SER A 324 20.39 -5.48 1.41
N VAL A 325 19.34 -4.92 0.80
CA VAL A 325 19.39 -3.70 -0.02
C VAL A 325 18.68 -2.50 0.61
N ASP A 326 18.11 -2.63 1.81
CA ASP A 326 17.28 -1.59 2.46
C ASP A 326 17.99 -0.23 2.65
N HIS A 327 19.32 -0.24 2.69
CA HIS A 327 20.17 0.94 2.82
C HIS A 327 20.63 1.53 1.47
N LEU A 328 20.22 0.95 0.34
CA LEU A 328 20.60 1.33 -1.00
C LEU A 328 19.38 1.87 -1.77
N GLU A 329 19.63 2.78 -2.70
CA GLU A 329 18.62 3.18 -3.70
C GLU A 329 18.82 2.39 -4.98
N LEU A 330 17.83 1.56 -5.33
CA LEU A 330 17.86 0.72 -6.52
C LEU A 330 17.51 1.53 -7.77
N SER A 331 18.28 1.32 -8.85
CA SER A 331 18.04 1.99 -10.12
C SER A 331 16.84 1.39 -10.87
N TYR A 332 16.10 2.23 -11.60
CA TYR A 332 14.98 1.81 -12.44
C TYR A 332 15.38 0.80 -13.52
N LEU A 333 16.66 0.75 -13.93
CA LEU A 333 17.17 -0.15 -14.96
C LEU A 333 16.96 -1.64 -14.62
N LEU A 334 16.87 -1.98 -13.33
CA LEU A 334 16.58 -3.35 -12.90
C LEU A 334 15.18 -3.81 -13.35
N LEU A 335 14.24 -2.86 -13.53
CA LEU A 335 12.85 -3.12 -13.91
C LEU A 335 12.70 -3.52 -15.39
N ASP A 336 13.73 -3.37 -16.22
CA ASP A 336 13.72 -3.87 -17.61
C ASP A 336 13.62 -5.41 -17.65
N SER A 337 14.06 -6.08 -16.58
CA SER A 337 13.92 -7.52 -16.44
C SER A 337 12.49 -7.92 -16.10
N LYS A 338 11.97 -8.88 -16.86
CA LYS A 338 10.64 -9.50 -16.66
C LYS A 338 10.44 -10.07 -15.25
N HIS A 339 11.51 -10.41 -14.55
CA HIS A 339 11.44 -11.03 -13.22
C HIS A 339 10.85 -10.10 -12.16
N HIS A 340 11.14 -8.79 -12.24
CA HIS A 340 10.59 -7.79 -11.33
C HIS A 340 9.08 -7.58 -11.53
N GLY A 341 8.63 -7.52 -12.78
CA GLY A 341 7.20 -7.44 -13.10
C GLY A 341 6.42 -8.70 -12.68
N THR A 342 7.00 -9.88 -12.89
CA THR A 342 6.42 -11.16 -12.45
C THR A 342 6.36 -11.25 -10.92
N PHE A 343 7.38 -10.77 -10.22
CA PHE A 343 7.42 -10.73 -8.75
C PHE A 343 6.29 -9.89 -8.17
N CYS A 344 6.07 -8.67 -8.68
CA CYS A 344 4.96 -7.82 -8.27
C CYS A 344 3.59 -8.50 -8.47
N LYS A 345 3.39 -9.19 -9.61
CA LYS A 345 2.14 -9.90 -9.92
C LYS A 345 1.90 -11.08 -8.97
N ILE A 346 2.93 -11.90 -8.74
CA ILE A 346 2.83 -13.06 -7.86
C ILE A 346 2.59 -12.61 -6.42
N LEU A 347 3.37 -11.65 -5.91
CA LEU A 347 3.15 -11.11 -4.56
C LEU A 347 1.73 -10.55 -4.39
N SER A 348 1.23 -9.81 -5.38
CA SER A 348 -0.14 -9.28 -5.32
C SER A 348 -1.18 -10.40 -5.25
N SER A 349 -0.99 -11.48 -6.03
CA SER A 349 -1.86 -12.66 -5.97
C SER A 349 -1.81 -13.34 -4.61
N VAL A 350 -0.62 -13.54 -4.04
CA VAL A 350 -0.42 -14.15 -2.71
C VAL A 350 -1.07 -13.29 -1.62
N VAL A 351 -0.90 -11.96 -1.66
CA VAL A 351 -1.52 -11.03 -0.68
C VAL A 351 -3.05 -11.13 -0.69
N VAL A 352 -3.68 -11.38 -1.84
CA VAL A 352 -5.15 -11.42 -1.96
C VAL A 352 -5.70 -12.81 -1.67
N HIS A 353 -5.09 -13.86 -2.24
CA HIS A 353 -5.71 -15.18 -2.35
C HIS A 353 -5.15 -16.24 -1.38
N ASN A 354 -4.02 -16.00 -0.73
CA ASN A 354 -3.43 -17.00 0.17
C ASN A 354 -4.31 -17.21 1.41
N GLN A 355 -4.46 -18.47 1.85
CA GLN A 355 -5.31 -18.84 2.99
C GLN A 355 -4.75 -18.32 4.32
N SER A 356 -3.42 -18.34 4.46
CA SER A 356 -2.70 -17.92 5.65
C SER A 356 -2.68 -16.40 5.81
N GLN A 357 -3.24 -15.91 6.91
CA GLN A 357 -3.25 -14.48 7.20
C GLN A 357 -1.83 -13.94 7.45
N ASP A 358 -0.96 -14.73 8.04
CA ASP A 358 0.41 -14.31 8.37
C ASP A 358 1.27 -14.15 7.12
N ILE A 359 1.15 -15.08 6.17
CA ILE A 359 1.79 -14.97 4.85
C ILE A 359 1.30 -13.74 4.11
N ARG A 360 -0.02 -13.49 4.08
CA ARG A 360 -0.58 -12.28 3.45
C ARG A 360 -0.01 -11.00 4.04
N LYS A 361 0.10 -10.91 5.37
CA LYS A 361 0.67 -9.74 6.06
C LYS A 361 2.16 -9.55 5.73
N LYS A 362 2.97 -10.63 5.79
CA LYS A 362 4.40 -10.58 5.44
C LYS A 362 4.61 -10.18 3.98
N CYS A 363 3.85 -10.74 3.04
CA CYS A 363 3.91 -10.39 1.62
C CYS A 363 3.55 -8.93 1.37
N LEU A 364 2.56 -8.38 2.09
CA LEU A 364 2.21 -6.96 1.99
C LEU A 364 3.37 -6.06 2.45
N GLN A 365 4.03 -6.43 3.55
CA GLN A 365 5.23 -5.72 4.03
C GLN A 365 6.37 -5.79 3.01
N ILE A 366 6.64 -6.97 2.44
CA ILE A 366 7.63 -7.16 1.37
C ILE A 366 7.33 -6.27 0.17
N LEU A 367 6.07 -6.23 -0.29
CA LEU A 367 5.66 -5.40 -1.41
C LEU A 367 5.87 -3.91 -1.11
N GLN A 368 5.56 -3.47 0.11
CA GLN A 368 5.82 -2.10 0.57
C GLN A 368 7.32 -1.80 0.57
N THR A 369 8.14 -2.59 1.25
CA THR A 369 9.61 -2.41 1.30
C THR A 369 10.21 -2.42 -0.10
N TYR A 370 9.76 -3.32 -0.98
CA TYR A 370 10.18 -3.37 -2.37
C TYR A 370 9.88 -2.06 -3.10
N MET A 371 8.67 -1.50 -2.97
CA MET A 371 8.34 -0.19 -3.56
C MET A 371 9.27 0.92 -3.07
N TRP A 372 9.61 0.94 -1.78
CA TRP A 372 10.46 1.99 -1.20
C TRP A 372 11.93 1.89 -1.59
N SER A 373 12.41 0.70 -1.95
CA SER A 373 13.82 0.43 -2.27
C SER A 373 14.34 1.11 -3.54
N PHE A 374 13.46 1.56 -4.45
CA PHE A 374 13.87 2.20 -5.71
C PHE A 374 14.07 3.70 -5.59
N GLU A 375 14.82 4.27 -6.54
CA GLU A 375 14.83 5.72 -6.82
C GLU A 375 13.46 6.23 -7.30
N HIS A 376 13.26 7.55 -7.35
CA HIS A 376 11.97 8.17 -7.68
C HIS A 376 11.33 7.66 -8.98
N GLN A 377 12.14 7.49 -10.04
CA GLN A 377 11.68 6.95 -11.32
C GLN A 377 11.22 5.49 -11.20
N GLY A 378 11.98 4.66 -10.48
CA GLY A 378 11.63 3.26 -10.25
C GLY A 378 10.36 3.12 -9.41
N ARG A 379 10.21 3.93 -8.34
CA ARG A 379 8.98 4.00 -7.52
C ARG A 379 7.76 4.27 -8.39
N TYR A 380 7.84 5.27 -9.26
CA TYR A 380 6.77 5.62 -10.19
C TYR A 380 6.39 4.46 -11.11
N LEU A 381 7.38 3.80 -11.74
CA LEU A 381 7.14 2.69 -12.66
C LEU A 381 6.52 1.47 -11.98
N VAL A 382 7.00 1.12 -10.78
CA VAL A 382 6.45 0.00 -9.99
C VAL A 382 5.00 0.28 -9.60
N ILE A 383 4.70 1.47 -9.09
CA ILE A 383 3.34 1.86 -8.69
C ILE A 383 2.41 1.85 -9.90
N LEU A 384 2.83 2.44 -11.03
CA LEU A 384 2.03 2.46 -12.26
C LEU A 384 1.75 1.04 -12.78
N ASN A 385 2.74 0.15 -12.74
CA ASN A 385 2.59 -1.25 -13.13
C ASN A 385 1.60 -1.98 -12.21
N LEU A 386 1.73 -1.81 -10.89
CA LEU A 386 0.85 -2.42 -9.89
C LEU A 386 -0.60 -1.96 -10.06
N MET A 387 -0.84 -0.65 -10.24
CA MET A 387 -2.19 -0.12 -10.44
C MET A 387 -2.91 -0.70 -11.66
N ARG A 388 -2.16 -1.05 -12.71
CA ARG A 388 -2.70 -1.62 -13.96
C ARG A 388 -2.98 -3.12 -13.87
N HIS A 389 -2.29 -3.85 -13.01
CA HIS A 389 -2.40 -5.31 -12.91
C HIS A 389 -3.20 -5.79 -11.70
N VAL A 390 -3.18 -5.06 -10.59
CA VAL A 390 -3.92 -5.38 -9.38
C VAL A 390 -5.39 -5.04 -9.59
N ARG A 391 -6.29 -6.00 -9.33
CA ARG A 391 -7.74 -5.78 -9.37
C ARG A 391 -8.33 -5.43 -8.00
N HIS A 392 -7.77 -6.00 -6.92
CA HIS A 392 -8.29 -5.86 -5.57
C HIS A 392 -8.24 -4.41 -5.05
N SER A 393 -9.39 -3.85 -4.69
CA SER A 393 -9.58 -2.45 -4.26
C SER A 393 -8.75 -2.09 -3.03
N GLY A 394 -8.72 -2.94 -2.01
CA GLY A 394 -7.92 -2.73 -0.80
C GLY A 394 -6.41 -2.68 -1.06
N LEU A 395 -5.91 -3.41 -2.06
CA LEU A 395 -4.48 -3.40 -2.39
C LEU A 395 -4.13 -2.13 -3.20
N LYS A 396 -5.01 -1.71 -4.12
CA LYS A 396 -4.92 -0.40 -4.77
C LYS A 396 -4.92 0.74 -3.74
N GLY A 397 -5.80 0.68 -2.74
CA GLY A 397 -5.86 1.66 -1.64
C GLY A 397 -4.57 1.72 -0.83
N ASN A 398 -3.95 0.58 -0.54
CA ASN A 398 -2.64 0.52 0.10
C ASN A 398 -1.56 1.18 -0.77
N ILE A 399 -1.49 0.85 -2.06
CA ILE A 399 -0.52 1.43 -3.01
C ILE A 399 -0.66 2.97 -3.07
N ILE A 400 -1.89 3.48 -3.15
CA ILE A 400 -2.17 4.93 -3.12
C ILE A 400 -1.70 5.55 -1.80
N THR A 401 -1.90 4.86 -0.68
CA THR A 401 -1.42 5.31 0.64
C THR A 401 0.10 5.35 0.71
N GLN A 402 0.79 4.36 0.14
CA GLN A 402 2.25 4.36 0.04
C GLN A 402 2.75 5.53 -0.81
N TYR A 403 2.08 5.84 -1.93
CA TYR A 403 2.40 7.02 -2.72
C TYR A 403 2.19 8.33 -1.94
N LYS A 404 1.12 8.43 -1.15
CA LYS A 404 0.87 9.56 -0.23
C LYS A 404 2.00 9.71 0.79
N GLU A 405 2.48 8.60 1.36
CA GLU A 405 3.61 8.60 2.31
C GLU A 405 4.92 9.05 1.63
N MET A 406 5.17 8.64 0.38
CA MET A 406 6.30 9.13 -0.41
C MET A 406 6.21 10.65 -0.61
N LEU A 407 5.06 11.17 -1.05
CA LEU A 407 4.84 12.62 -1.16
C LEU A 407 5.02 13.34 0.17
N THR A 408 4.58 12.74 1.28
CA THR A 408 4.73 13.32 2.62
C THR A 408 6.20 13.52 3.02
N ARG A 409 7.10 12.64 2.57
CA ARG A 409 8.55 12.76 2.83
C ARG A 409 9.23 13.79 1.91
N GLU A 410 8.80 13.89 0.65
CA GLU A 410 9.45 14.75 -0.35
C GLU A 410 9.01 16.22 -0.27
N LEU A 411 7.72 16.48 -0.02
CA LEU A 411 7.13 17.82 -0.09
C LEU A 411 7.74 18.85 0.90
N PRO A 412 8.09 18.50 2.15
CA PRO A 412 8.72 19.45 3.09
C PRO A 412 10.19 19.75 2.77
N ASN A 413 10.90 18.81 2.15
CA ASN A 413 12.35 18.83 1.98
C ASN A 413 12.79 19.44 0.64
N ALA A 414 11.86 19.63 -0.30
CA ALA A 414 12.18 20.04 -1.65
C ALA A 414 12.48 21.56 -1.78
N GLN A 415 13.68 21.89 -2.26
CA GLN A 415 13.91 23.13 -3.02
C GLN A 415 13.37 22.99 -4.45
N HIS A 416 13.43 21.78 -5.00
CA HIS A 416 12.81 21.37 -6.27
C HIS A 416 12.22 19.97 -6.10
N LEU A 417 10.92 19.82 -6.36
CA LEU A 417 10.23 18.53 -6.31
C LEU A 417 10.57 17.71 -7.56
N SER A 418 10.81 16.41 -7.40
CA SER A 418 11.08 15.52 -8.54
C SER A 418 9.91 15.50 -9.52
N GLU A 419 10.20 15.37 -10.82
CA GLU A 419 9.19 15.33 -11.88
C GLU A 419 8.16 14.20 -11.71
N PHE A 420 8.51 13.13 -10.98
CA PHE A 420 7.61 12.00 -10.71
C PHE A 420 6.55 12.29 -9.63
N TYR A 421 6.65 13.44 -8.95
CA TYR A 421 5.70 13.93 -7.96
C TYR A 421 5.08 15.27 -8.37
N SER A 422 5.38 15.78 -9.57
CA SER A 422 4.91 17.08 -10.06
C SER A 422 4.46 17.02 -11.51
N GLY A 423 3.51 17.88 -11.88
CA GLY A 423 3.11 18.09 -13.27
C GLY A 423 2.59 16.82 -13.96
N ARG A 424 2.98 16.61 -15.22
CA ARG A 424 2.34 15.62 -16.09
C ARG A 424 2.46 14.18 -15.57
N LYS A 425 3.62 13.76 -15.05
CA LYS A 425 3.79 12.38 -14.54
C LYS A 425 2.92 12.12 -13.31
N PHE A 426 2.82 13.11 -12.41
CA PHE A 426 1.90 13.01 -11.29
C PHE A 426 0.44 12.92 -11.76
N PHE A 427 0.04 13.68 -12.78
CA PHE A 427 -1.30 13.62 -13.34
C PHE A 427 -1.60 12.30 -14.04
N ASP A 428 -0.65 11.74 -14.80
CA ASP A 428 -0.78 10.42 -15.44
C ASP A 428 -1.06 9.34 -14.37
N LEU A 429 -0.44 9.46 -13.18
CA LEU A 429 -0.68 8.54 -12.08
C LEU A 429 -2.00 8.80 -11.36
N LEU A 430 -2.38 10.07 -11.16
CA LEU A 430 -3.69 10.43 -10.61
C LEU A 430 -4.82 9.91 -11.48
N GLU A 431 -4.68 9.98 -12.80
CA GLU A 431 -5.67 9.44 -13.75
C GLU A 431 -5.93 7.94 -13.50
N GLU A 432 -4.87 7.15 -13.27
CA GLU A 432 -4.98 5.73 -12.91
C GLU A 432 -5.59 5.55 -11.51
N PHE A 433 -5.32 6.44 -10.55
CA PHE A 433 -5.94 6.39 -9.21
C PHE A 433 -7.44 6.71 -9.25
N THR A 434 -7.87 7.61 -10.15
CA THR A 434 -9.25 8.09 -10.29
C THR A 434 -10.08 7.31 -11.31
N ARG A 435 -9.52 6.33 -12.02
CA ARG A 435 -10.23 5.57 -13.05
C ARG A 435 -11.33 4.64 -12.48
N LEU A 436 -12.59 4.92 -12.78
CA LEU A 436 -13.74 4.06 -12.47
C LEU A 436 -14.12 3.23 -13.71
N GLU A 437 -14.26 1.90 -13.57
CA GLU A 437 -14.48 1.00 -14.73
C GLU A 437 -15.83 1.20 -15.42
N GLN A 438 -16.88 1.46 -14.64
CA GLN A 438 -18.26 1.67 -15.11
C GLN A 438 -18.73 3.11 -14.83
N LYS A 439 -17.80 4.04 -14.57
CA LYS A 439 -18.10 5.43 -14.21
C LYS A 439 -19.12 5.51 -13.07
N GLU A 440 -20.30 6.06 -13.34
CA GLU A 440 -21.39 6.31 -12.39
C GLU A 440 -22.05 5.01 -11.88
N GLU A 441 -22.00 3.92 -12.65
CA GLU A 441 -22.59 2.61 -12.29
C GLU A 441 -21.63 1.71 -11.49
N THR A 442 -20.40 2.16 -11.24
CA THR A 442 -19.40 1.38 -10.52
C THR A 442 -19.89 1.05 -9.10
N ASP A 443 -19.69 -0.19 -8.64
CA ASP A 443 -19.97 -0.57 -7.25
C ASP A 443 -19.01 0.16 -6.29
N LEU A 444 -19.47 1.30 -5.78
CA LEU A 444 -18.69 2.18 -4.90
C LEU A 444 -18.37 1.54 -3.55
N VAL A 445 -19.14 0.52 -3.14
CA VAL A 445 -18.89 -0.18 -1.86
C VAL A 445 -17.71 -1.14 -2.05
N ASP A 446 -17.64 -1.84 -3.17
CA ASP A 446 -16.53 -2.75 -3.50
C ASP A 446 -15.20 -2.00 -3.74
N GLU A 447 -15.25 -0.86 -4.42
CA GLU A 447 -14.08 0.01 -4.67
C GLU A 447 -13.83 1.05 -3.55
N SER A 448 -14.53 0.95 -2.41
CA SER A 448 -14.51 1.95 -1.34
C SER A 448 -13.11 2.22 -0.78
N ASP A 449 -12.30 1.19 -0.52
CA ASP A 449 -10.94 1.33 -0.02
C ASP A 449 -10.04 2.18 -0.95
N ARG A 450 -10.19 1.96 -2.25
CA ARG A 450 -9.46 2.71 -3.28
C ARG A 450 -9.93 4.17 -3.31
N ILE A 451 -11.24 4.39 -3.38
CA ILE A 451 -11.84 5.74 -3.44
C ILE A 451 -11.45 6.55 -2.20
N VAL A 452 -11.60 5.98 -1.01
CA VAL A 452 -11.22 6.61 0.26
C VAL A 452 -9.74 6.96 0.28
N SER A 453 -8.87 6.07 -0.20
CA SER A 453 -7.43 6.33 -0.28
C SER A 453 -7.09 7.44 -1.28
N THR A 454 -7.74 7.47 -2.45
CA THR A 454 -7.60 8.52 -3.46
C THR A 454 -8.06 9.88 -2.93
N LEU A 455 -9.24 9.96 -2.31
CA LEU A 455 -9.76 11.20 -1.72
C LEU A 455 -8.85 11.71 -0.59
N ASN A 456 -8.30 10.81 0.23
CA ASN A 456 -7.33 11.18 1.27
C ASN A 456 -5.99 11.67 0.69
N LEU A 457 -5.51 11.08 -0.41
CA LEU A 457 -4.34 11.57 -1.14
C LEU A 457 -4.61 12.98 -1.69
N LEU A 458 -5.73 13.18 -2.38
CA LEU A 458 -6.10 14.49 -2.94
C LEU A 458 -6.23 15.55 -1.84
N ARG A 459 -6.92 15.23 -0.74
CA ARG A 459 -7.01 16.10 0.43
C ARG A 459 -5.62 16.43 0.98
N PHE A 460 -4.75 15.44 1.12
CA PHE A 460 -3.38 15.65 1.59
C PHE A 460 -2.62 16.61 0.68
N VAL A 461 -2.62 16.38 -0.64
CA VAL A 461 -1.90 17.22 -1.61
C VAL A 461 -2.43 18.66 -1.58
N LEU A 462 -3.76 18.84 -1.60
CA LEU A 462 -4.38 20.16 -1.52
C LEU A 462 -4.04 20.90 -0.21
N LEU A 463 -3.86 20.17 0.89
CA LEU A 463 -3.51 20.77 2.17
C LEU A 463 -2.00 21.05 2.30
N ALA A 464 -1.18 20.09 1.91
CA ALA A 464 0.26 20.07 2.15
C ALA A 464 1.04 20.86 1.09
N ASP A 465 0.57 20.94 -0.15
CA ASP A 465 1.25 21.69 -1.22
C ASP A 465 0.97 23.19 -1.09
N LYS A 466 1.81 23.86 -0.33
CA LYS A 466 1.66 25.29 0.01
C LYS A 466 2.18 26.22 -1.09
N ARG A 467 3.14 25.75 -1.89
CA ARG A 467 3.87 26.53 -2.90
C ARG A 467 3.36 26.30 -4.32
N GLY A 468 2.53 25.26 -4.52
CA GLY A 468 2.08 24.83 -5.84
C GLY A 468 3.11 23.94 -6.55
N ASP A 469 4.00 23.28 -5.79
CA ASP A 469 5.12 22.51 -6.33
C ASP A 469 4.64 21.26 -7.08
N THR A 470 3.48 20.70 -6.73
CA THR A 470 2.88 19.54 -7.41
C THR A 470 2.14 19.92 -8.70
N CYS A 471 1.87 21.22 -8.90
CA CYS A 471 1.03 21.76 -9.96
C CYS A 471 -0.44 21.27 -9.93
N ILE A 472 -0.91 20.67 -8.83
CA ILE A 472 -2.27 20.10 -8.72
C ILE A 472 -3.38 21.07 -9.13
N ASP A 473 -3.19 22.37 -8.89
CA ASP A 473 -4.18 23.41 -9.18
C ASP A 473 -4.60 23.44 -10.66
N TRP A 474 -3.74 23.01 -11.59
CA TRP A 474 -4.06 22.90 -13.03
C TRP A 474 -4.91 21.67 -13.40
N TYR A 475 -4.95 20.67 -12.52
CA TYR A 475 -5.65 19.42 -12.75
C TYR A 475 -6.97 19.33 -11.97
N VAL A 476 -7.21 20.27 -11.04
CA VAL A 476 -8.44 20.31 -10.23
C VAL A 476 -9.70 20.39 -11.10
N ASP A 477 -9.69 21.20 -12.16
CA ASP A 477 -10.86 21.35 -13.04
C ASP A 477 -11.22 20.01 -13.72
N VAL A 478 -10.20 19.24 -14.15
CA VAL A 478 -10.37 17.90 -14.72
C VAL A 478 -10.94 16.92 -13.69
N LEU A 479 -10.51 17.01 -12.44
CA LEU A 479 -11.04 16.20 -11.34
C LEU A 479 -12.50 16.56 -11.00
N GLU A 480 -12.85 17.85 -11.04
CA GLU A 480 -14.21 18.34 -10.77
C GLU A 480 -15.20 17.88 -11.85
N GLU A 481 -14.85 18.02 -13.13
CA GLU A 481 -15.70 17.65 -14.26
C GLU A 481 -15.78 16.13 -14.48
N GLY A 482 -14.73 15.39 -14.14
CA GLY A 482 -14.68 13.93 -14.28
C GLY A 482 -14.97 13.20 -12.97
N TYR A 483 -13.92 12.92 -12.21
CA TYR A 483 -13.97 11.98 -11.08
C TYR A 483 -14.95 12.39 -9.98
N PHE A 484 -14.95 13.65 -9.54
CA PHE A 484 -15.82 14.10 -8.44
C PHE A 484 -17.29 14.11 -8.82
N TRP A 485 -17.60 14.40 -10.08
CA TRP A 485 -18.95 14.29 -10.61
C TRP A 485 -19.39 12.82 -10.62
N GLU A 486 -18.60 11.93 -11.23
CA GLU A 486 -18.93 10.51 -11.34
C GLU A 486 -19.13 9.84 -9.97
N VAL A 487 -18.26 10.12 -9.00
CA VAL A 487 -18.39 9.61 -7.63
C VAL A 487 -19.64 10.17 -6.96
N LYS A 488 -19.94 11.47 -7.11
CA LYS A 488 -21.12 12.07 -6.46
C LYS A 488 -22.42 11.49 -7.00
N THR A 489 -22.55 11.40 -8.32
CA THR A 489 -23.71 10.80 -9.00
C THR A 489 -23.87 9.33 -8.60
N GLY A 490 -22.78 8.56 -8.58
CA GLY A 490 -22.80 7.16 -8.14
C GLY A 490 -23.25 6.99 -6.68
N ILE A 491 -22.83 7.89 -5.78
CA ILE A 491 -23.28 7.89 -4.37
C ILE A 491 -24.78 8.14 -4.29
N GLU A 492 -25.30 9.13 -5.01
CA GLU A 492 -26.73 9.48 -4.99
C GLU A 492 -27.60 8.32 -5.51
N MET A 493 -27.21 7.72 -6.64
CA MET A 493 -27.88 6.54 -7.19
C MET A 493 -27.83 5.35 -6.23
N SER A 494 -26.65 5.05 -5.68
CA SER A 494 -26.46 3.91 -4.77
C SER A 494 -27.23 4.08 -3.46
N LYS A 495 -27.22 5.29 -2.86
CA LYS A 495 -27.98 5.60 -1.64
C LYS A 495 -29.48 5.41 -1.88
N GLU A 496 -30.00 5.85 -3.02
CA GLU A 496 -31.42 5.70 -3.33
C GLU A 496 -31.80 4.22 -3.52
N HIS A 497 -30.97 3.45 -4.24
CA HIS A 497 -31.16 2.01 -4.40
C HIS A 497 -31.16 1.26 -3.06
N TYR A 498 -30.18 1.52 -2.18
CA TYR A 498 -30.11 0.86 -0.87
C TYR A 498 -31.27 1.25 0.05
N ARG A 499 -31.70 2.53 0.05
CA ARG A 499 -32.86 2.99 0.84
C ARG A 499 -34.17 2.35 0.40
N LEU A 500 -34.39 2.24 -0.91
CA LEU A 500 -35.56 1.58 -1.46
C LEU A 500 -35.60 0.10 -1.05
N LYS A 501 -34.45 -0.57 -1.11
CA LYS A 501 -34.32 -1.97 -0.71
C LYS A 501 -34.54 -2.22 0.76
N ILE A 502 -34.10 -1.32 1.63
CA ILE A 502 -34.39 -1.39 3.08
C ILE A 502 -35.90 -1.30 3.32
N LYS A 503 -36.60 -0.41 2.61
CA LYS A 503 -38.08 -0.31 2.70
C LYS A 503 -38.76 -1.58 2.23
N GLU A 504 -38.34 -2.16 1.11
CA GLU A 504 -38.89 -3.43 0.59
C GLU A 504 -38.71 -4.60 1.57
N VAL A 505 -37.56 -4.68 2.23
CA VAL A 505 -37.27 -5.72 3.25
C VAL A 505 -38.06 -5.47 4.54
N ALA A 506 -38.24 -4.20 4.95
CA ALA A 506 -38.98 -3.83 6.14
C ALA A 506 -40.51 -3.98 5.98
N GLU A 507 -41.04 -3.78 4.78
CA GLU A 507 -42.47 -3.87 4.47
C GLU A 507 -42.96 -5.32 4.21
N GLY A 508 -42.06 -6.32 4.27
CA GLY A 508 -42.42 -7.73 4.14
C GLY A 508 -42.90 -8.10 2.74
N GLY A 509 -42.12 -7.75 1.70
CA GLY A 509 -42.41 -8.11 0.32
C GLY A 509 -42.62 -9.63 0.16
N GLY A 510 -43.84 -10.02 -0.26
CA GLY A 510 -44.32 -11.40 -0.33
C GLY A 510 -43.40 -12.38 -1.07
N GLU A 511 -43.61 -13.66 -0.75
CA GLU A 511 -42.78 -14.84 -1.05
C GLU A 511 -42.36 -15.06 -2.52
N ASP A 512 -42.81 -14.25 -3.49
CA ASP A 512 -42.54 -14.43 -4.93
C ASP A 512 -41.68 -13.33 -5.59
N LYS A 513 -41.14 -12.35 -4.84
CA LYS A 513 -40.18 -11.35 -5.39
C LYS A 513 -38.80 -11.35 -4.73
N CYS A 514 -38.53 -12.29 -3.82
CA CYS A 514 -37.26 -12.37 -3.10
C CYS A 514 -36.14 -13.14 -3.87
N ALA A 515 -36.36 -13.45 -5.15
CA ALA A 515 -35.39 -14.13 -6.03
C ALA A 515 -34.55 -13.17 -6.90
N MET A 516 -34.39 -11.90 -6.49
CA MET A 516 -33.40 -11.00 -7.07
C MET A 516 -32.14 -11.06 -6.22
N SER A 517 -31.11 -11.75 -6.71
CA SER A 517 -29.79 -11.84 -6.06
C SER A 517 -29.25 -10.44 -5.81
N VAL A 518 -29.07 -10.11 -4.54
CA VAL A 518 -28.44 -8.85 -4.13
C VAL A 518 -26.96 -9.14 -4.01
N THR A 519 -26.17 -8.69 -4.98
CA THR A 519 -24.73 -8.65 -4.85
C THR A 519 -24.33 -7.36 -4.16
N VAL A 520 -23.87 -7.46 -2.91
CA VAL A 520 -23.11 -6.38 -2.24
C VAL A 520 -21.66 -6.86 -2.20
N SER A 521 -20.74 -6.07 -2.76
CA SER A 521 -19.31 -6.45 -2.85
C SER A 521 -19.10 -7.81 -3.55
N GLY A 522 -19.82 -8.03 -4.65
CA GLY A 522 -19.74 -9.27 -5.43
C GLY A 522 -20.30 -10.54 -4.77
N ARG A 523 -20.88 -10.47 -3.56
CA ARG A 523 -21.45 -11.64 -2.86
C ARG A 523 -22.98 -11.60 -2.85
N SER A 524 -23.60 -12.68 -3.32
CA SER A 524 -25.05 -12.84 -3.35
C SER A 524 -25.60 -13.09 -1.93
N LEU A 525 -26.43 -12.18 -1.42
CA LEU A 525 -27.03 -12.23 -0.07
C LEU A 525 -28.21 -13.24 0.03
N VAL A 526 -27.99 -14.51 -0.32
CA VAL A 526 -29.09 -15.48 -0.50
C VAL A 526 -29.58 -16.11 0.81
N GLU A 527 -28.79 -16.15 1.88
CA GLU A 527 -29.15 -16.95 3.08
C GLU A 527 -29.01 -16.18 4.40
N MET A 528 -29.77 -15.09 4.60
CA MET A 528 -29.81 -14.38 5.89
C MET A 528 -31.21 -13.89 6.26
N GLY A 529 -31.46 -13.79 7.57
CA GLY A 529 -32.68 -13.20 8.12
C GLY A 529 -32.85 -11.71 7.73
N PRO A 530 -34.09 -11.19 7.75
CA PRO A 530 -34.39 -9.83 7.29
C PRO A 530 -33.65 -8.75 8.08
N GLU A 531 -33.45 -8.94 9.39
CA GLU A 531 -32.70 -8.00 10.24
C GLU A 531 -31.23 -7.91 9.85
N SER A 532 -30.55 -9.05 9.66
CA SER A 532 -29.15 -9.09 9.21
C SER A 532 -28.97 -8.52 7.80
N LYS A 533 -29.98 -8.66 6.91
CA LYS A 533 -29.98 -8.00 5.60
C LYS A 533 -30.04 -6.48 5.72
N ILE A 534 -30.91 -5.95 6.59
CA ILE A 534 -31.01 -4.51 6.85
C ILE A 534 -29.70 -3.98 7.45
N GLU A 535 -29.07 -4.72 8.35
CA GLU A 535 -27.79 -4.34 8.96
C GLU A 535 -26.66 -4.18 7.91
N ILE A 536 -26.53 -5.13 6.97
CA ILE A 536 -25.52 -5.04 5.89
C ILE A 536 -25.82 -3.86 4.95
N LEU A 537 -27.09 -3.65 4.60
CA LEU A 537 -27.48 -2.51 3.76
C LEU A 537 -27.19 -1.17 4.46
N ASN A 538 -27.41 -1.08 5.78
CA ASN A 538 -27.02 0.07 6.58
C ASN A 538 -25.51 0.25 6.63
N LEU A 539 -24.72 -0.82 6.75
CA LEU A 539 -23.25 -0.75 6.67
C LEU A 539 -22.82 -0.16 5.33
N SER A 540 -23.37 -0.64 4.21
CA SER A 540 -23.10 -0.09 2.88
C SER A 540 -23.46 1.41 2.78
N LEU A 541 -24.59 1.83 3.35
CA LEU A 541 -24.96 3.25 3.42
C LEU A 541 -23.95 4.07 4.24
N THR A 542 -23.49 3.56 5.38
CA THR A 542 -22.46 4.26 6.17
C THR A 542 -21.14 4.40 5.42
N THR A 543 -20.73 3.39 4.64
CA THR A 543 -19.56 3.48 3.76
C THR A 543 -19.72 4.58 2.73
N LEU A 544 -20.89 4.69 2.09
CA LEU A 544 -21.19 5.77 1.15
C LEU A 544 -21.19 7.14 1.81
N ASP A 545 -21.69 7.25 3.05
CA ASP A 545 -21.65 8.50 3.82
C ASP A 545 -20.21 8.93 4.17
N VAL A 546 -19.33 7.99 4.48
CA VAL A 546 -17.90 8.26 4.69
C VAL A 546 -17.26 8.81 3.41
N ILE A 547 -17.52 8.19 2.26
CA ILE A 547 -17.00 8.65 0.97
C ILE A 547 -17.53 10.06 0.65
N ASP A 548 -18.83 10.30 0.84
CA ASP A 548 -19.48 11.61 0.59
C ASP A 548 -18.88 12.70 1.50
N SER A 549 -18.67 12.40 2.78
CA SER A 549 -18.03 13.32 3.72
C SER A 549 -16.60 13.68 3.31
N LEU A 550 -15.80 12.69 2.88
CA LEU A 550 -14.45 12.93 2.39
C LEU A 550 -14.45 13.77 1.11
N LEU A 551 -15.36 13.47 0.17
CA LEU A 551 -15.51 14.22 -1.07
C LEU A 551 -15.87 15.68 -0.80
N SER A 552 -16.83 15.94 0.10
CA SER A 552 -17.16 17.31 0.54
C SER A 552 -15.97 18.03 1.13
N ARG A 553 -15.16 17.35 1.95
CA ARG A 553 -13.96 17.94 2.56
C ARG A 553 -12.88 18.27 1.53
N VAL A 554 -12.73 17.45 0.48
CA VAL A 554 -11.83 17.74 -0.66
C VAL A 554 -12.31 18.97 -1.43
N LYS A 555 -13.61 19.07 -1.72
CA LYS A 555 -14.21 20.23 -2.41
C LYS A 555 -14.03 21.53 -1.61
N GLU A 556 -14.20 21.48 -0.30
CA GLU A 556 -13.93 22.61 0.59
C GLU A 556 -12.46 23.06 0.53
N CYS A 557 -11.51 22.12 0.53
CA CYS A 557 -10.08 22.44 0.39
C CYS A 557 -9.75 23.13 -0.95
N ILE A 558 -10.47 22.77 -2.02
CA ILE A 558 -10.34 23.41 -3.33
C ILE A 558 -10.86 24.85 -3.29
N ILE A 559 -12.05 25.06 -2.71
CA ILE A 559 -12.65 26.38 -2.56
C ILE A 559 -11.75 27.30 -1.72
N ASP A 560 -11.20 26.79 -0.62
CA ASP A 560 -10.26 27.52 0.24
C ASP A 560 -9.00 27.93 -0.53
N ARG A 561 -8.40 27.01 -1.31
CA ARG A 561 -7.23 27.32 -2.14
C ARG A 561 -7.53 28.39 -3.18
N ARG A 562 -8.65 28.28 -3.91
CA ARG A 562 -9.05 29.26 -4.93
C ARG A 562 -9.26 30.65 -4.30
N THR A 563 -9.92 30.71 -3.15
CA THR A 563 -10.16 31.97 -2.40
C THR A 563 -8.84 32.60 -1.92
N MET A 564 -7.93 31.78 -1.41
CA MET A 564 -6.61 32.23 -0.94
C MET A 564 -5.70 32.68 -2.08
N ALA A 565 -5.76 32.05 -3.26
CA ALA A 565 -4.99 32.47 -4.43
C ALA A 565 -5.37 33.88 -4.89
N VAL A 566 -6.66 34.22 -4.85
CA VAL A 566 -7.18 35.56 -5.15
C VAL A 566 -6.69 36.57 -4.11
N LEU A 567 -6.77 36.22 -2.82
CA LEU A 567 -6.28 37.04 -1.71
C LEU A 567 -4.76 37.31 -1.79
N VAL A 568 -3.96 36.29 -2.12
CA VAL A 568 -2.50 36.42 -2.27
C VAL A 568 -2.14 37.28 -3.47
N ARG A 569 -2.82 37.13 -4.62
CA ARG A 569 -2.62 38.01 -5.78
C ARG A 569 -2.94 39.46 -5.45
N PHE A 570 -4.06 39.69 -4.76
CA PHE A 570 -4.46 41.00 -4.29
C PHE A 570 -3.45 41.62 -3.30
N LEU A 571 -2.95 40.83 -2.34
CA LEU A 571 -1.92 41.29 -1.38
C LEU A 571 -0.55 41.51 -2.02
N ALA A 572 -0.18 40.72 -3.03
CA ALA A 572 1.06 40.89 -3.79
C ALA A 572 1.02 42.18 -4.63
N GLU A 573 -0.11 42.48 -5.27
CA GLU A 573 -0.34 43.76 -5.94
C GLU A 573 -0.23 44.92 -4.95
N LEU A 574 -0.88 44.83 -3.79
CA LEU A 574 -0.79 45.86 -2.75
C LEU A 574 0.63 46.06 -2.19
N ARG A 575 1.43 44.98 -2.05
CA ARG A 575 2.84 45.05 -1.63
C ARG A 575 3.71 45.80 -2.65
N MET A 576 3.43 45.63 -3.94
CA MET A 576 4.16 46.31 -5.03
C MET A 576 4.03 47.84 -4.91
N TYR A 577 2.90 48.31 -4.37
CA TYR A 577 2.63 49.74 -4.15
C TYR A 577 2.94 50.24 -2.73
N PHE A 578 2.93 49.36 -1.71
CA PHE A 578 3.16 49.71 -0.29
C PHE A 578 4.08 48.71 0.46
N PRO A 579 5.39 48.69 0.15
CA PRO A 579 6.31 47.69 0.69
C PRO A 579 6.56 47.80 2.21
N SER A 580 6.23 48.93 2.84
CA SER A 580 6.41 49.14 4.29
C SER A 580 5.26 48.64 5.16
N LEU A 581 4.07 48.43 4.59
CA LEU A 581 2.85 48.05 5.32
C LEU A 581 2.57 46.54 5.30
N PHE A 582 3.11 45.82 4.32
CA PHE A 582 2.86 44.40 4.11
C PHE A 582 4.18 43.62 4.12
N PRO A 583 4.53 42.90 5.21
CA PRO A 583 5.67 41.99 5.24
C PRO A 583 5.44 40.78 4.31
N ASP A 584 6.45 39.94 4.13
CA ASP A 584 6.48 38.88 3.10
C ASP A 584 5.13 38.17 2.90
N THR A 585 4.67 38.13 1.64
CA THR A 585 3.41 37.51 1.20
C THR A 585 3.26 36.07 1.70
N TYR A 586 4.38 35.38 1.88
CA TYR A 586 4.47 34.03 2.45
C TYR A 586 4.22 33.96 3.97
N ALA A 587 4.62 34.99 4.73
CA ALA A 587 4.42 35.08 6.18
C ALA A 587 2.98 35.47 6.55
N ALA A 588 2.34 36.32 5.75
CA ALA A 588 0.91 36.60 5.86
C ALA A 588 0.07 35.36 5.52
N TRP A 589 0.51 34.59 4.51
CA TRP A 589 -0.12 33.35 4.09
C TRP A 589 -0.04 32.24 5.16
N THR A 590 1.09 32.07 5.86
CA THR A 590 1.21 31.11 6.99
C THR A 590 0.38 31.52 8.21
N ALA A 591 0.26 32.81 8.49
CA ALA A 591 -0.54 33.32 9.62
C ALA A 591 -2.05 33.14 9.41
N CYS A 592 -2.57 33.39 8.19
CA CYS A 592 -4.00 33.20 7.87
C CYS A 592 -4.43 31.74 7.98
N ARG A 593 -3.57 30.79 7.60
CA ARG A 593 -3.91 29.36 7.59
C ARG A 593 -3.79 28.70 8.97
N ALA A 594 -2.88 29.17 9.82
CA ALA A 594 -2.78 28.68 11.21
C ALA A 594 -4.06 28.94 12.01
N ALA A 595 -4.83 29.98 11.64
CA ALA A 595 -6.11 30.31 12.26
C ALA A 595 -7.29 29.44 11.78
N SER A 596 -7.17 28.70 10.67
CA SER A 596 -8.26 27.90 10.09
C SER A 596 -8.13 26.38 10.32
N THR A 597 -7.02 25.90 10.89
CA THR A 597 -6.72 24.45 11.00
C THR A 597 -7.13 23.75 12.31
N GLN A 598 -7.93 24.34 13.19
CA GLN A 598 -8.49 23.64 14.35
C GLN A 598 -10.01 23.71 14.30
N SER A 599 -10.64 22.56 14.01
CA SER A 599 -11.94 22.23 14.60
C SER A 599 -12.27 20.73 14.52
N THR A 600 -12.32 20.09 15.68
CA THR A 600 -12.85 18.74 15.91
C THR A 600 -14.11 18.83 16.77
N GLN A 601 -14.95 17.78 16.77
CA GLN A 601 -16.30 17.71 17.38
C GLN A 601 -16.42 18.17 18.85
N SER A 602 -15.32 18.32 19.60
CA SER A 602 -15.33 18.88 20.96
C SER A 602 -15.53 20.40 20.99
N GLU A 603 -15.31 21.11 19.88
CA GLU A 603 -15.42 22.58 19.80
C GLU A 603 -16.86 23.10 19.75
N CYS A 604 -17.84 22.30 19.31
CA CYS A 604 -19.23 22.78 19.20
C CYS A 604 -19.82 23.19 20.57
N TYR A 605 -19.44 22.49 21.65
CA TYR A 605 -19.85 22.83 23.01
C TYR A 605 -19.07 24.03 23.57
N GLU A 606 -17.79 24.17 23.22
CA GLU A 606 -16.93 25.26 23.68
C GLU A 606 -17.27 26.58 22.98
N ASP A 607 -17.60 26.53 21.69
CA ASP A 607 -18.00 27.68 20.88
C ASP A 607 -19.36 28.24 21.31
N ASP A 608 -20.32 27.39 21.68
CA ASP A 608 -21.59 27.81 22.27
C ASP A 608 -21.41 28.58 23.59
N ILE A 609 -20.42 28.19 24.41
CA ILE A 609 -20.06 28.88 25.65
C ILE A 609 -19.37 30.20 25.34
N LYS A 610 -18.44 30.22 24.38
CA LYS A 610 -17.74 31.44 23.94
C LYS A 610 -18.73 32.47 23.43
N ASP A 611 -19.69 32.07 22.59
CA ASP A 611 -20.70 32.97 22.03
C ASP A 611 -21.62 33.57 23.11
N LYS A 612 -22.04 32.78 24.10
CA LYS A 612 -22.83 33.27 25.25
C LYS A 612 -22.09 34.33 26.06
N ILE A 613 -20.79 34.11 26.33
CA ILE A 613 -19.96 35.05 27.09
C ILE A 613 -19.71 36.32 26.27
N LEU A 614 -19.41 36.20 24.97
CA LEU A 614 -19.17 37.33 24.08
C LEU A 614 -20.43 38.21 23.95
N ALA A 615 -21.60 37.61 23.77
CA ALA A 615 -22.89 38.32 23.75
C ALA A 615 -23.15 39.09 25.06
N ALA A 616 -22.97 38.41 26.21
CA ALA A 616 -23.15 39.02 27.53
C ALA A 616 -22.12 40.12 27.85
N SER A 617 -21.00 40.16 27.12
CA SER A 617 -19.93 41.16 27.31
C SER A 617 -20.20 42.49 26.61
N LEU A 618 -21.02 42.50 25.55
CA LEU A 618 -21.28 43.69 24.74
C LEU A 618 -21.84 44.89 25.55
N PRO A 619 -22.81 44.73 26.47
CA PRO A 619 -23.34 45.86 27.25
C PRO A 619 -22.28 46.58 28.08
N PHE A 620 -21.24 45.87 28.53
CA PHE A 620 -20.17 46.42 29.36
C PHE A 620 -19.10 47.17 28.56
N VAL A 621 -19.13 47.11 27.22
CA VAL A 621 -18.12 47.73 26.35
C VAL A 621 -18.10 49.25 26.49
N VAL A 622 -19.25 49.90 26.66
CA VAL A 622 -19.32 51.37 26.77
C VAL A 622 -18.52 51.86 27.98
N GLU A 623 -18.66 51.17 29.12
CA GLU A 623 -17.97 51.50 30.37
C GLU A 623 -16.52 51.00 30.40
N LEU A 624 -16.28 49.72 30.08
CA LEU A 624 -15.01 49.02 30.27
C LEU A 624 -14.12 48.95 29.01
N GLY A 625 -14.63 49.42 27.87
CA GLY A 625 -13.96 49.35 26.57
C GLY A 625 -13.86 47.93 25.99
N TRP A 626 -13.28 47.82 24.79
CA TRP A 626 -13.03 46.55 24.11
C TRP A 626 -11.85 45.82 24.76
N SER A 627 -12.07 45.24 25.93
CA SER A 627 -11.00 44.76 26.82
C SER A 627 -11.32 43.43 27.50
N ARG A 628 -10.29 42.79 28.07
CA ARG A 628 -10.47 41.58 28.91
C ARG A 628 -11.33 41.84 30.15
N LYS A 629 -11.42 43.09 30.62
CA LYS A 629 -12.28 43.47 31.75
C LYS A 629 -13.76 43.38 31.38
N ALA A 630 -14.12 43.79 30.16
CA ALA A 630 -15.48 43.62 29.63
C ALA A 630 -15.84 42.14 29.49
N LEU A 631 -14.91 41.31 29.01
CA LEU A 631 -15.09 39.85 28.94
C LEU A 631 -15.26 39.20 30.33
N GLY A 632 -14.49 39.65 31.33
CA GLY A 632 -14.64 39.17 32.71
C GLY A 632 -16.00 39.53 33.32
N ALA A 633 -16.50 40.74 33.06
CA ALA A 633 -17.83 41.18 33.49
C ALA A 633 -18.96 40.43 32.76
N GLY A 634 -18.83 40.22 31.44
CA GLY A 634 -19.79 39.44 30.66
C GLY A 634 -19.81 37.97 31.04
N ALA A 635 -18.66 37.37 31.37
CA ALA A 635 -18.59 36.01 31.89
C ALA A 635 -19.37 35.88 33.21
N GLN A 636 -19.20 36.83 34.14
CA GLN A 636 -19.97 36.87 35.39
C GLN A 636 -21.47 37.04 35.16
N ALA A 637 -21.86 37.90 34.21
CA ALA A 637 -23.26 38.10 33.83
C ALA A 637 -23.89 36.86 33.18
N ALA A 638 -23.09 36.05 32.46
CA ALA A 638 -23.51 34.79 31.86
C ALA A 638 -23.47 33.59 32.83
N GLY A 639 -23.17 33.80 34.11
CA GLY A 639 -23.13 32.76 35.14
C GLY A 639 -21.79 32.01 35.26
N TYR A 640 -20.72 32.51 34.63
CA TYR A 640 -19.38 31.93 34.67
C TYR A 640 -18.41 32.75 35.54
N PRO A 641 -17.35 32.15 36.10
CA PRO A 641 -16.33 32.89 36.83
C PRO A 641 -15.65 33.97 35.97
N GLY A 642 -15.30 35.13 36.55
CA GLY A 642 -14.63 36.21 35.81
C GLY A 642 -13.24 35.85 35.24
N VAL A 643 -12.63 34.77 35.74
CA VAL A 643 -11.37 34.20 35.21
C VAL A 643 -11.55 33.48 33.88
N THR A 644 -12.79 33.17 33.48
CA THR A 644 -13.13 32.50 32.22
C THR A 644 -12.81 33.35 30.97
N HIS A 645 -12.41 34.62 31.13
CA HIS A 645 -11.82 35.41 30.04
C HIS A 645 -10.56 34.78 29.43
N GLY A 646 -9.92 33.82 30.12
CA GLY A 646 -8.81 33.01 29.59
C GLY A 646 -9.18 32.15 28.36
N LEU A 647 -10.47 31.90 28.10
CA LEU A 647 -10.95 31.26 26.88
C LEU A 647 -10.76 32.13 25.61
N PHE A 648 -10.46 33.42 25.77
CA PHE A 648 -10.28 34.38 24.68
C PHE A 648 -8.82 34.86 24.63
N PRO A 649 -7.92 34.13 23.94
CA PRO A 649 -6.49 34.42 23.95
C PRO A 649 -6.17 35.82 23.42
N ARG A 650 -6.95 36.31 22.44
CA ARG A 650 -6.78 37.65 21.85
C ARG A 650 -7.59 38.73 22.59
N GLY A 651 -8.33 38.35 23.62
CA GLY A 651 -9.05 39.25 24.53
C GLY A 651 -10.00 40.18 23.78
N GLY A 652 -9.76 41.49 23.87
CA GLY A 652 -10.62 42.50 23.24
C GLY A 652 -10.78 42.34 21.72
N ALA A 653 -9.81 41.74 21.03
CA ALA A 653 -9.91 41.49 19.59
C ALA A 653 -10.97 40.43 19.25
N ASP A 654 -11.13 39.39 20.06
CA ASP A 654 -12.17 38.37 19.87
C ASP A 654 -13.56 38.99 20.07
N LEU A 655 -13.70 39.91 21.03
CA LEU A 655 -14.94 40.65 21.27
C LEU A 655 -15.31 41.59 20.11
N VAL A 656 -14.34 42.31 19.55
CA VAL A 656 -14.55 43.17 18.38
C VAL A 656 -14.93 42.33 17.16
N HIS A 657 -14.23 41.21 16.93
CA HIS A 657 -14.52 40.30 15.83
C HIS A 657 -15.93 39.69 15.94
N TYR A 658 -16.32 39.26 17.14
CA TYR A 658 -17.67 38.79 17.42
C TYR A 658 -18.73 39.85 17.08
N PHE A 659 -18.53 41.09 17.55
CA PHE A 659 -19.44 42.19 17.23
C PHE A 659 -19.56 42.43 15.71
N GLN A 660 -18.43 42.43 14.99
CA GLN A 660 -18.43 42.62 13.53
C GLN A 660 -19.17 41.47 12.81
N ARG A 661 -18.95 40.22 13.21
CA ARG A 661 -19.63 39.04 12.66
C ARG A 661 -21.14 39.09 12.92
N THR A 662 -21.55 39.35 14.16
CA THR A 662 -22.97 39.43 14.54
C THR A 662 -23.68 40.60 13.85
N SER A 663 -23.01 41.74 13.71
CA SER A 663 -23.55 42.89 12.96
C SER A 663 -23.74 42.58 11.47
N ASN A 664 -22.85 41.76 10.87
CA ASN A 664 -23.02 41.32 9.49
C ASN A 664 -24.20 40.35 9.34
N LEU A 665 -24.39 39.43 10.29
CA LEU A 665 -25.56 38.55 10.29
C LEU A 665 -26.87 39.34 10.40
N GLN A 666 -26.92 40.35 11.28
CA GLN A 666 -28.05 41.28 11.38
C GLN A 666 -28.23 42.09 10.09
N LEU A 667 -27.15 42.50 9.45
CA LEU A 667 -27.23 43.20 8.15
C LEU A 667 -27.88 42.31 7.09
N VAL A 668 -27.56 41.02 7.02
CA VAL A 668 -28.17 40.09 6.06
C VAL A 668 -29.69 40.00 6.26
N GLU A 669 -30.18 40.03 7.50
CA GLU A 669 -31.63 40.09 7.77
C GLU A 669 -32.26 41.37 7.24
N VAL A 670 -31.63 42.53 7.47
CA VAL A 670 -32.05 43.81 6.92
C VAL A 670 -32.02 43.81 5.39
N LEU A 671 -31.00 43.20 4.78
CA LEU A 671 -30.88 43.10 3.32
C LEU A 671 -32.00 42.25 2.71
N LYS A 672 -32.40 41.16 3.37
CA LYS A 672 -33.56 40.34 2.94
C LYS A 672 -34.87 41.13 3.01
N GLU A 673 -35.05 41.98 4.02
CA GLU A 673 -36.22 42.87 4.11
C GLU A 673 -36.21 43.93 3.01
N LEU A 674 -35.05 44.53 2.74
CA LEU A 674 -34.87 45.49 1.66
C LEU A 674 -35.11 44.86 0.28
N GLU A 675 -34.66 43.62 0.06
CA GLU A 675 -34.89 42.87 -1.18
C GLU A 675 -36.40 42.59 -1.38
N LYS A 676 -37.13 42.22 -0.33
CA LYS A 676 -38.60 42.07 -0.39
C LYS A 676 -39.27 43.39 -0.76
N ALA A 677 -38.90 44.49 -0.11
CA ALA A 677 -39.43 45.82 -0.43
C ALA A 677 -39.09 46.27 -1.87
N GLN A 678 -37.94 45.84 -2.40
CA GLN A 678 -37.52 46.10 -3.78
C GLN A 678 -38.39 45.37 -4.83
N ARG A 679 -38.99 44.22 -4.47
CA ARG A 679 -39.96 43.51 -5.33
C ARG A 679 -41.28 44.26 -5.44
N ASP A 680 -41.69 44.94 -4.37
CA ASP A 680 -42.93 45.72 -4.33
C ASP A 680 -42.77 47.11 -4.98
N ALA A 681 -41.62 47.75 -4.81
CA ALA A 681 -41.27 49.02 -5.46
C ALA A 681 -39.78 49.05 -5.85
N PRO A 682 -39.43 49.17 -7.15
CA PRO A 682 -38.03 49.13 -7.57
C PRO A 682 -37.25 50.36 -7.10
N ILE A 683 -36.25 50.12 -6.26
CA ILE A 683 -35.31 51.13 -5.75
C ILE A 683 -34.02 51.08 -6.61
N PRO A 684 -33.44 52.23 -7.01
CA PRO A 684 -32.15 52.26 -7.70
C PRO A 684 -31.03 51.57 -6.89
N PRO A 685 -30.10 50.82 -7.53
CA PRO A 685 -29.04 50.10 -6.82
C PRO A 685 -28.18 50.99 -5.89
N ALA A 686 -27.92 52.24 -6.28
CA ALA A 686 -27.20 53.19 -5.42
C ALA A 686 -27.97 53.48 -4.11
N GLN A 687 -29.29 53.68 -4.19
CA GLN A 687 -30.11 53.90 -2.99
C GLN A 687 -30.23 52.63 -2.14
N PHE A 688 -30.18 51.45 -2.75
CA PHE A 688 -30.12 50.18 -2.02
C PHE A 688 -28.84 50.09 -1.18
N VAL A 689 -27.68 50.34 -1.82
CA VAL A 689 -26.37 50.33 -1.17
C VAL A 689 -26.28 51.41 -0.08
N GLU A 690 -26.83 52.60 -0.32
CA GLU A 690 -26.93 53.67 0.68
C GLU A 690 -27.64 53.19 1.95
N ARG A 691 -28.85 52.62 1.81
CA ARG A 691 -29.64 52.12 2.94
C ARG A 691 -28.95 50.97 3.67
N ALA A 692 -28.29 50.08 2.93
CA ALA A 692 -27.53 48.97 3.50
C ALA A 692 -26.34 49.46 4.34
N LEU A 693 -25.53 50.38 3.79
CA LEU A 693 -24.38 50.96 4.48
C LEU A 693 -24.82 51.79 5.70
N GLN A 694 -25.89 52.57 5.57
CA GLN A 694 -26.47 53.33 6.69
C GLN A 694 -26.94 52.39 7.80
N SER A 695 -27.65 51.32 7.47
CA SER A 695 -28.12 50.33 8.44
C SER A 695 -26.96 49.67 9.17
N ARG A 696 -25.90 49.31 8.44
CA ARG A 696 -24.70 48.70 9.02
C ARG A 696 -23.93 49.63 9.96
N LEU A 697 -23.83 50.91 9.61
CA LEU A 697 -23.16 51.93 10.42
C LEU A 697 -23.98 52.31 11.66
N ARG A 698 -25.31 52.29 11.58
CA ARG A 698 -26.18 52.53 12.74
C ARG A 698 -25.97 51.50 13.86
N MET A 699 -25.60 50.27 13.54
CA MET A 699 -25.27 49.23 14.53
C MET A 699 -24.05 49.60 15.39
N ILE A 700 -23.17 50.49 14.91
CA ILE A 700 -21.98 50.95 15.63
C ILE A 700 -22.31 52.08 16.62
N VAL A 701 -23.36 52.86 16.36
CA VAL A 701 -23.73 54.08 17.12
C VAL A 701 -23.80 53.86 18.63
N PRO A 702 -24.36 52.75 19.17
CA PRO A 702 -24.38 52.50 20.62
C PRO A 702 -22.98 52.40 21.26
N TYR A 703 -21.96 52.07 20.47
CA TYR A 703 -20.58 51.85 20.91
C TYR A 703 -19.61 52.94 20.46
N LEU A 704 -20.12 54.05 19.89
CA LEU A 704 -19.31 55.07 19.22
C LEU A 704 -18.21 55.66 20.11
N SER A 705 -18.49 55.86 21.40
CA SER A 705 -17.53 56.39 22.39
C SER A 705 -16.26 55.54 22.54
N ARG A 706 -16.35 54.23 22.29
CA ARG A 706 -15.25 53.26 22.37
C ARG A 706 -14.89 52.66 21.02
N TRP A 707 -15.55 53.07 19.94
CA TRP A 707 -15.28 52.55 18.60
C TRP A 707 -13.88 52.88 18.05
N PRO A 708 -13.26 54.04 18.33
CA PRO A 708 -11.86 54.29 17.95
C PRO A 708 -10.89 53.23 18.49
N GLN A 709 -11.16 52.72 19.70
CA GLN A 709 -10.39 51.64 20.31
C GLN A 709 -10.57 50.33 19.54
N ALA A 710 -11.78 49.99 19.09
CA ALA A 710 -12.04 48.81 18.28
C ALA A 710 -11.32 48.88 16.92
N ILE A 711 -11.35 50.04 16.26
CA ILE A 711 -10.62 50.24 15.00
C ILE A 711 -9.12 50.05 15.20
N ALA A 712 -8.55 50.65 16.25
CA ALA A 712 -7.13 50.47 16.57
C ALA A 712 -6.79 48.97 16.78
N ILE A 713 -7.64 48.21 17.48
CA ILE A 713 -7.44 46.77 17.69
C ILE A 713 -7.51 45.99 16.37
N MET A 714 -8.47 46.30 15.49
CA MET A 714 -8.61 45.64 14.18
C MET A 714 -7.45 45.97 13.23
N SER A 715 -6.85 47.15 13.35
CA SER A 715 -5.71 47.58 12.54
C SER A 715 -4.37 46.97 12.96
N LEU A 716 -4.32 46.24 14.09
CA LEU A 716 -3.10 45.54 14.49
C LEU A 716 -2.81 44.37 13.53
N PRO A 717 -1.54 44.15 13.11
CA PRO A 717 -1.17 43.10 12.15
C PRO A 717 -1.80 41.71 12.37
N PRO A 718 -1.88 41.15 13.60
CA PRO A 718 -2.49 39.83 13.81
C PRO A 718 -4.02 39.80 13.61
N ASN A 719 -4.70 40.95 13.61
CA ASN A 719 -6.16 41.03 13.52
C ASN A 719 -6.66 41.52 12.14
N VAL A 720 -5.78 42.14 11.34
CA VAL A 720 -6.10 42.69 10.02
C VAL A 720 -6.75 41.66 9.08
N PRO A 721 -6.26 40.41 8.96
CA PRO A 721 -6.87 39.44 8.05
C PRO A 721 -8.34 39.14 8.38
N ASN A 722 -8.65 38.91 9.66
CA ASN A 722 -10.00 38.62 10.11
C ASN A 722 -10.93 39.85 9.97
N ALA A 723 -10.41 41.04 10.26
CA ALA A 723 -11.15 42.28 10.09
C ALA A 723 -11.48 42.51 8.60
N LEU A 724 -10.51 42.33 7.70
CA LEU A 724 -10.72 42.45 6.25
C LEU A 724 -11.71 41.41 5.73
N ALA A 725 -11.58 40.15 6.12
CA ALA A 725 -12.52 39.09 5.72
C ALA A 725 -13.96 39.44 6.11
N THR A 726 -14.15 39.97 7.33
CA THR A 726 -15.47 40.37 7.82
C THR A 726 -16.05 41.56 7.05
N ILE A 727 -15.22 42.53 6.66
CA ILE A 727 -15.66 43.67 5.84
C ILE A 727 -16.01 43.22 4.43
N LEU A 728 -15.17 42.38 3.81
CA LEU A 728 -15.38 41.90 2.45
C LEU A 728 -16.63 41.02 2.35
N ALA A 729 -16.90 40.17 3.35
CA ALA A 729 -18.13 39.40 3.42
C ALA A 729 -19.38 40.32 3.45
N ALA A 730 -19.37 41.35 4.30
CA ALA A 730 -20.48 42.31 4.35
C ALA A 730 -20.68 43.04 3.01
N VAL A 731 -19.60 43.42 2.35
CA VAL A 731 -19.65 44.12 1.07
C VAL A 731 -20.15 43.18 -0.04
N ASP A 732 -19.72 41.93 -0.03
CA ASP A 732 -20.19 40.92 -0.97
C ASP A 732 -21.70 40.67 -0.81
N ASP A 733 -22.18 40.52 0.42
CA ASP A 733 -23.62 40.42 0.73
C ASP A 733 -24.38 41.65 0.20
N ILE A 734 -23.91 42.87 0.50
CA ILE A 734 -24.53 44.11 0.01
C ILE A 734 -24.61 44.13 -1.52
N CYS A 735 -23.53 43.78 -2.21
CA CYS A 735 -23.50 43.73 -3.69
C CYS A 735 -24.43 42.64 -4.24
N HIS A 736 -24.49 41.48 -3.59
CA HIS A 736 -25.34 40.36 -3.99
C HIS A 736 -26.83 40.75 -3.91
N TYR A 737 -27.26 41.31 -2.78
CA TYR A 737 -28.66 41.73 -2.58
C TYR A 737 -29.01 42.99 -3.38
N ALA A 738 -28.03 43.84 -3.72
CA ALA A 738 -28.22 44.97 -4.64
C ALA A 738 -28.45 44.54 -6.11
N GLY A 739 -28.34 43.25 -6.41
CA GLY A 739 -28.59 42.68 -7.74
C GLY A 739 -27.36 42.62 -8.64
N ASP A 740 -26.14 42.74 -8.10
CA ASP A 740 -24.93 42.53 -8.90
C ASP A 740 -24.81 41.04 -9.31
N ARG A 741 -24.55 40.82 -10.60
CA ARG A 741 -24.39 39.50 -11.25
C ARG A 741 -23.15 39.43 -12.13
N SER A 742 -22.32 40.47 -12.13
CA SER A 742 -21.11 40.47 -12.97
C SER A 742 -20.08 39.51 -12.43
N VAL A 743 -19.26 38.97 -13.32
CA VAL A 743 -18.15 38.06 -12.98
C VAL A 743 -16.78 38.59 -13.45
N ASP A 744 -16.78 39.73 -14.15
CA ASP A 744 -15.60 40.36 -14.75
C ASP A 744 -14.95 41.41 -13.82
N PHE A 745 -14.02 42.22 -14.33
CA PHE A 745 -13.36 43.32 -13.58
C PHE A 745 -14.34 44.23 -12.79
N ASN A 746 -15.56 44.42 -13.32
CA ASN A 746 -16.64 45.17 -12.66
C ASN A 746 -17.10 44.56 -11.32
N TRP A 747 -16.92 43.26 -11.10
CA TRP A 747 -17.15 42.58 -9.82
C TRP A 747 -16.19 43.10 -8.74
N TYR A 748 -14.91 43.27 -9.09
CA TYR A 748 -13.86 43.76 -8.19
C TYR A 748 -13.99 45.27 -7.94
N ALA A 749 -14.20 46.05 -9.00
CA ALA A 749 -14.31 47.51 -8.91
C ALA A 749 -15.46 47.95 -7.99
N ARG A 750 -16.61 47.27 -8.04
CA ARG A 750 -17.77 47.59 -7.19
C ARG A 750 -17.54 47.23 -5.72
N ARG A 751 -16.98 46.06 -5.41
CA ARG A 751 -16.68 45.66 -4.03
C ARG A 751 -15.63 46.57 -3.39
N LEU A 752 -14.57 46.91 -4.11
CA LEU A 752 -13.57 47.86 -3.61
C LEU A 752 -14.16 49.26 -3.41
N GLY A 753 -15.02 49.71 -4.34
CA GLY A 753 -15.73 50.98 -4.21
C GLY A 753 -16.61 51.03 -2.97
N VAL A 754 -17.46 50.02 -2.76
CA VAL A 754 -18.37 49.94 -1.61
C VAL A 754 -17.59 49.79 -0.29
N ALA A 755 -16.54 48.96 -0.26
CA ALA A 755 -15.67 48.83 0.92
C ALA A 755 -14.98 50.15 1.28
N GLY A 756 -14.50 50.89 0.27
CA GLY A 756 -13.89 52.21 0.44
C GLY A 756 -14.87 53.25 0.98
N VAL A 757 -16.08 53.30 0.41
CA VAL A 757 -17.16 54.18 0.89
C VAL A 757 -17.56 53.85 2.33
N TYR A 758 -17.71 52.56 2.65
CA TYR A 758 -18.01 52.11 4.02
C TYR A 758 -16.96 52.60 5.01
N LYS A 759 -15.67 52.37 4.73
CA LYS A 759 -14.57 52.75 5.63
C LYS A 759 -14.36 54.24 5.75
N ALA A 760 -14.48 55.00 4.65
CA ALA A 760 -14.42 56.45 4.70
C ALA A 760 -15.57 57.02 5.57
N THR A 761 -16.77 56.46 5.43
CA THR A 761 -17.94 56.90 6.20
C THR A 761 -17.85 56.48 7.66
N GLU A 762 -17.31 55.29 7.96
CA GLU A 762 -17.05 54.84 9.34
C GLU A 762 -16.08 55.77 10.07
N LEU A 763 -15.00 56.20 9.41
CA LEU A 763 -14.04 57.15 9.99
C LEU A 763 -14.65 58.54 10.20
N TYR A 764 -15.52 58.98 9.28
CA TYR A 764 -16.24 60.25 9.41
C TYR A 764 -17.24 60.21 10.59
N LEU A 765 -17.97 59.11 10.75
CA LEU A 765 -18.96 58.90 11.81
C LEU A 765 -18.38 59.09 13.21
N ILE A 766 -17.14 58.67 13.42
CA ILE A 766 -16.45 58.78 14.72
C ILE A 766 -16.21 60.24 15.14
N GLN A 767 -16.09 61.14 14.16
CA GLN A 767 -15.82 62.56 14.39
C GLN A 767 -17.10 63.41 14.36
N ASP A 768 -18.24 62.81 13.99
CA ASP A 768 -19.48 63.52 13.78
C ASP A 768 -20.24 63.78 15.09
N SER A 769 -20.47 65.06 15.38
CA SER A 769 -21.24 65.54 16.54
C SER A 769 -22.59 66.14 16.16
N SER A 770 -23.01 66.02 14.90
CA SER A 770 -24.29 66.52 14.40
C SER A 770 -25.48 65.71 14.95
N PRO A 771 -26.69 66.32 15.08
CA PRO A 771 -27.88 65.60 15.54
C PRO A 771 -28.17 64.41 14.62
N GLU A 772 -28.41 63.24 15.22
CA GLU A 772 -28.64 61.96 14.51
C GLU A 772 -27.59 61.59 13.45
N HIS A 773 -26.38 62.13 13.55
CA HIS A 773 -25.29 61.95 12.58
C HIS A 773 -25.66 62.36 11.14
N GLU A 774 -26.48 63.41 10.99
CA GLU A 774 -26.92 63.92 9.68
C GLU A 774 -25.74 64.25 8.74
N ALA A 775 -24.64 64.77 9.29
CA ALA A 775 -23.44 65.07 8.50
C ALA A 775 -22.80 63.80 7.92
N THR A 776 -22.78 62.70 8.67
CA THR A 776 -22.29 61.39 8.21
C THR A 776 -23.14 60.85 7.06
N TRP A 777 -24.47 60.95 7.15
CA TRP A 777 -25.36 60.46 6.07
C TRP A 777 -25.23 61.31 4.80
N LYS A 778 -25.06 62.63 4.93
CA LYS A 778 -24.72 63.49 3.78
C LYS A 778 -23.36 63.14 3.18
N PHE A 779 -22.37 62.82 4.01
CA PHE A 779 -21.05 62.38 3.57
C PHE A 779 -21.11 61.05 2.82
N LEU A 780 -21.85 60.06 3.34
CA LEU A 780 -22.10 58.78 2.69
C LEU A 780 -22.67 58.97 1.28
N ASN A 781 -23.71 59.80 1.15
CA ASN A 781 -24.39 60.03 -0.12
C ASN A 781 -23.47 60.70 -1.14
N LYS A 782 -22.63 61.65 -0.67
CA LYS A 782 -21.61 62.28 -1.51
C LYS A 782 -20.56 61.27 -2.00
N ARG A 783 -20.03 60.43 -1.10
CA ARG A 783 -19.02 59.41 -1.44
C ARG A 783 -19.57 58.34 -2.38
N LEU A 784 -20.84 57.95 -2.20
CA LEU A 784 -21.50 56.99 -3.08
C LEU A 784 -21.73 57.58 -4.48
N ALA A 785 -22.16 58.85 -4.57
CA ALA A 785 -22.31 59.54 -5.85
C ALA A 785 -20.97 59.66 -6.60
N GLU A 786 -19.88 59.98 -5.89
CA GLU A 786 -18.53 60.00 -6.48
C GLU A 786 -18.05 58.62 -6.93
N ALA A 787 -18.34 57.57 -6.16
CA ALA A 787 -18.01 56.19 -6.54
C ALA A 787 -18.74 55.75 -7.82
N VAL A 788 -20.00 56.14 -7.98
CA VAL A 788 -20.78 55.89 -9.22
C VAL A 788 -20.20 56.65 -10.40
N GLN A 789 -19.85 57.93 -10.24
CA GLN A 789 -19.22 58.72 -11.30
C GLN A 789 -17.88 58.14 -11.75
N ILE A 790 -17.07 57.65 -10.81
CA ILE A 790 -15.79 57.00 -11.13
C ILE A 790 -15.99 55.68 -11.85
N HIS A 791 -16.94 54.86 -11.40
CA HIS A 791 -17.28 53.63 -12.09
C HIS A 791 -17.70 53.92 -13.54
N GLU A 792 -18.53 54.94 -13.77
CA GLU A 792 -18.89 55.37 -15.12
C GLU A 792 -17.69 55.83 -15.96
N ILE A 793 -16.75 56.57 -15.38
CA ILE A 793 -15.53 57.01 -16.08
C ILE A 793 -14.65 55.81 -16.45
N LEU A 794 -14.46 54.88 -15.50
CA LEU A 794 -13.68 53.65 -15.70
C LEU A 794 -14.32 52.70 -16.70
N CYS A 795 -15.65 52.68 -16.81
CA CYS A 795 -16.37 51.85 -17.79
C CYS A 795 -16.54 52.51 -19.16
N LYS A 796 -16.55 53.85 -19.26
CA LYS A 796 -16.63 54.61 -20.53
C LYS A 796 -15.28 54.75 -21.22
N THR A 797 -14.18 54.51 -20.53
CA THR A 797 -12.87 54.36 -21.17
C THR A 797 -12.76 52.94 -21.69
N ASP A 798 -12.89 52.76 -23.01
CA ASP A 798 -12.42 51.52 -23.64
C ASP A 798 -10.96 51.31 -23.23
N LEU A 799 -10.73 50.28 -22.40
CA LEU A 799 -9.42 49.80 -21.93
C LEU A 799 -8.46 49.41 -23.07
N GLY A 800 -8.83 49.66 -24.34
CA GLY A 800 -8.01 49.44 -25.52
C GLY A 800 -7.11 50.62 -25.93
N SER A 801 -7.28 51.84 -25.39
CA SER A 801 -6.56 53.03 -25.90
C SER A 801 -5.62 53.74 -24.91
N ILE A 802 -5.63 53.38 -23.63
CA ILE A 802 -4.70 53.90 -22.62
C ILE A 802 -4.10 52.69 -21.89
N GLY A 803 -2.77 52.61 -21.81
CA GLY A 803 -2.08 51.47 -21.20
C GLY A 803 -2.60 51.20 -19.78
N PRO A 804 -2.70 49.92 -19.36
CA PRO A 804 -3.29 49.52 -18.07
C PRO A 804 -2.64 50.22 -16.87
N GLN A 805 -1.37 50.64 -16.99
CA GLN A 805 -0.64 51.36 -15.95
C GLN A 805 -1.17 52.80 -15.73
N ASP A 806 -1.50 53.55 -16.78
CA ASP A 806 -1.91 54.96 -16.66
C ASP A 806 -3.37 55.12 -16.19
N ALA A 807 -4.23 54.18 -16.59
CA ALA A 807 -5.61 54.10 -16.12
C ALA A 807 -5.68 53.75 -14.63
N VAL A 808 -4.88 52.77 -14.18
CA VAL A 808 -4.77 52.39 -12.76
C VAL A 808 -4.15 53.53 -11.95
N THR A 809 -3.13 54.23 -12.47
CA THR A 809 -2.51 55.37 -11.77
C THR A 809 -3.48 56.54 -11.62
N SER A 810 -4.27 56.85 -12.65
CA SER A 810 -5.29 57.90 -12.60
C SER A 810 -6.46 57.54 -11.68
N ALA A 811 -6.91 56.29 -11.72
CA ALA A 811 -7.91 55.75 -10.80
C ALA A 811 -7.43 55.79 -9.35
N PHE A 812 -6.15 55.49 -9.12
CA PHE A 812 -5.51 55.48 -7.81
C PHE A 812 -5.28 56.90 -7.26
N VAL A 813 -4.82 57.85 -8.07
CA VAL A 813 -4.70 59.27 -7.68
C VAL A 813 -6.08 59.84 -7.33
N THR A 814 -7.11 59.44 -8.06
CA THR A 814 -8.50 59.85 -7.80
C THR A 814 -9.07 59.19 -6.54
N ALA A 815 -8.84 57.89 -6.33
CA ALA A 815 -9.19 57.17 -5.11
C ALA A 815 -8.46 57.74 -3.87
N ARG A 816 -7.19 58.12 -4.01
CA ARG A 816 -6.38 58.79 -2.97
C ARG A 816 -6.98 60.15 -2.58
N ASN A 817 -7.43 60.92 -3.56
CA ASN A 817 -8.11 62.20 -3.32
C ASN A 817 -9.47 62.03 -2.63
N ILE A 818 -10.17 60.90 -2.88
CA ILE A 818 -11.48 60.58 -2.28
C ILE A 818 -11.38 60.00 -0.87
N LEU A 819 -10.31 59.25 -0.58
CA LEU A 819 -10.00 58.74 0.75
C LEU A 819 -9.51 59.83 1.72
N GLY A 820 -9.40 61.09 1.26
CA GLY A 820 -9.03 62.22 2.12
C GLY A 820 -7.58 62.17 2.62
N LEU A 821 -6.70 61.43 1.95
CA LEU A 821 -5.29 61.26 2.36
C LEU A 821 -4.40 62.49 2.07
N ASN A 822 -4.98 63.64 1.70
CA ASN A 822 -4.27 64.90 1.59
C ASN A 822 -4.14 65.55 2.98
N TRP A 823 -3.08 65.20 3.71
CA TRP A 823 -2.60 66.01 4.83
C TRP A 823 -1.79 67.19 4.28
N SER A 824 -2.46 68.29 3.96
CA SER A 824 -1.82 69.62 4.02
C SER A 824 -2.04 70.16 5.44
N ARG A 825 -0.94 70.50 6.13
CA ARG A 825 -0.95 71.26 7.40
C ARG A 825 -1.87 72.47 7.35
#